data_AF-A0A806KI26-F1
#
_entry.id   AF-A0A806KI26-F1
#
_cell.length_a   1.000
_cell.length_b   1.000
_cell.length_c   1.000
_cell.angle_alpha   90.00
_cell.angle_beta   90.00
_cell.angle_gamma   90.00
#
_symmetry.space_group_name_H-M   'P 1'
#
loop_
_entity.id
_entity.type
_entity.pdbx_description
1 polymer ?
#
loop_
_entity_poly.entity_id
_entity_poly.type
_entity_poly.pdbx_seq_one_letter_code
_entity_poly.pdbx_strand_id
1 'polypeptide(L)'
;MKKPLIAMLLSLSLAYAQSLVINDDFEVNYDGWTETGGFTEVKAHAGAAYSGSRGMEVTSRKFPSDGAVSEKGFYIDGGKTYKYSVFVKHSGKSNETFKITLRWLYPDGKTYESAVIATAVVPPNKWTEITASYATPSSTVNQTFFITTNSTADFSFDKFTAAGNSIYKPKEQPAPLDDVGLKDIFANYFRVGSVLNSSTVNNNGIRANMIKEFNSITTENEMKPYATMTQSGSTDNNIRVTLQSAANILNFCAQNNIGFRGHVLVWHGQTPDWFFMDNLQNPPNGRGGSGVVWASKAKMEQRLESYIKNLFAAIQTQYPNLNLYAYDVVNEAVSDNSSRTSGQQDGAREGGFDDGEIAVNGSSGASGWVKIYGDNSFIERAFVYARQYAPPTCKLFYNDYNEFWAHKRDCILRAILRPLWNKSLIDGMGMQSHMGTDQTGFGGSNERLEALRMYSEVGANFEIQMTEMDVSTDKGAKTLAQQGAQYRRIFEGAVNRNNVTAVIVWGPNDANTWVGSENQPLLFDAQNVRKPAWDSIAKLIPQAQWGDGNNPQLRCCGYGSSSSSSQPSSSSSRPSSSSSLGPPQECAYQTSWCGGMEFANVTHNTAEMPTETGTCVYISNFEKIQPSLESTIAINGLENTCGDEWGDEPGGPCQFNTKPAAQDGGYYVFVKTGDVNGYIPEEATQPNGWQGVVAGSKLNCTSFATPSSSSAESTPILLPQTNVVRALRATPLYYNLKGEPLGNAKPSNPGVYIEKNGKQVKKIVVR
;
A
#
# COMPACT_ATOMS: atom_id res chain seq x y z
N MET A 1 -40.93 -7.68 -72.90
CA MET A 1 -40.57 -9.09 -72.59
C MET A 1 -39.24 -9.12 -71.85
N LYS A 2 -39.25 -9.46 -70.55
CA LYS A 2 -38.20 -10.19 -69.82
C LYS A 2 -38.72 -10.46 -68.41
N LYS A 3 -38.89 -11.75 -68.08
CA LYS A 3 -39.37 -12.29 -66.79
C LYS A 3 -38.32 -12.07 -65.68
N PRO A 4 -38.73 -12.04 -64.40
CA PRO A 4 -37.81 -11.87 -63.27
C PRO A 4 -37.13 -13.21 -62.91
N LEU A 5 -35.84 -13.16 -62.57
CA LEU A 5 -35.17 -14.23 -61.84
C LEU A 5 -35.14 -13.85 -60.35
N ILE A 6 -35.63 -14.78 -59.54
CA ILE A 6 -35.65 -14.77 -58.08
C ILE A 6 -34.20 -14.83 -57.58
N ALA A 7 -33.76 -13.83 -56.81
CA ALA A 7 -32.54 -13.89 -56.02
C ALA A 7 -32.90 -14.34 -54.59
N MET A 8 -32.41 -15.52 -54.24
CA MET A 8 -32.52 -16.15 -52.94
C MET A 8 -31.69 -15.35 -51.91
N LEU A 9 -32.35 -14.74 -50.92
CA LEU A 9 -31.71 -14.11 -49.77
C LEU A 9 -31.14 -15.22 -48.87
N LEU A 10 -29.83 -15.46 -48.95
CA LEU A 10 -29.10 -16.17 -47.91
C LEU A 10 -28.95 -15.24 -46.70
N SER A 11 -29.73 -15.47 -45.65
CA SER A 11 -29.51 -14.91 -44.33
C SER A 11 -28.23 -15.53 -43.74
N LEU A 12 -27.11 -14.80 -43.75
CA LEU A 12 -25.96 -15.13 -42.92
C LEU A 12 -26.33 -14.88 -41.46
N SER A 13 -26.64 -15.95 -40.72
CA SER A 13 -26.70 -15.92 -39.27
C SER A 13 -25.27 -15.75 -38.74
N LEU A 14 -24.96 -14.60 -38.13
CA LEU A 14 -23.77 -14.47 -37.29
C LEU A 14 -23.92 -15.43 -36.10
N ALA A 15 -23.06 -16.45 -36.02
CA ALA A 15 -22.96 -17.28 -34.84
C ALA A 15 -22.30 -16.45 -33.72
N TYR A 16 -23.05 -16.14 -32.67
CA TYR A 16 -22.51 -15.50 -31.47
C TYR A 16 -21.77 -16.56 -30.65
N ALA A 17 -20.46 -16.41 -30.46
CA ALA A 17 -19.73 -17.15 -29.43
C ALA A 17 -20.09 -16.56 -28.06
N GLN A 18 -20.58 -17.39 -27.13
CA GLN A 18 -20.77 -16.96 -25.75
C GLN A 18 -19.38 -16.77 -25.11
N SER A 19 -19.06 -15.54 -24.70
CA SER A 19 -17.83 -15.24 -23.97
C SER A 19 -18.12 -15.23 -22.47
N LEU A 20 -17.24 -15.83 -21.67
CA LEU A 20 -17.25 -15.65 -20.23
C LEU A 20 -16.96 -14.18 -19.91
N VAL A 21 -17.86 -13.54 -19.16
CA VAL A 21 -17.67 -12.19 -18.61
C VAL A 21 -17.30 -12.24 -17.13
N ILE A 22 -17.59 -13.36 -16.46
CA ILE A 22 -17.15 -13.69 -15.10
C ILE A 22 -16.66 -15.14 -15.11
N ASN A 23 -15.51 -15.36 -14.48
CA ASN A 23 -14.96 -16.67 -14.16
C ASN A 23 -14.26 -16.57 -12.81
N ASP A 24 -15.02 -16.86 -11.74
CA ASP A 24 -14.49 -16.92 -10.38
C ASP A 24 -14.11 -18.38 -10.09
N ASP A 25 -12.81 -18.61 -9.92
CA ASP A 25 -12.24 -19.95 -9.72
C ASP A 25 -11.50 -20.10 -8.40
N PHE A 26 -11.34 -19.01 -7.63
CA PHE A 26 -10.76 -19.01 -6.29
C PHE A 26 -9.32 -19.52 -6.19
N GLU A 27 -8.63 -19.65 -7.33
CA GLU A 27 -7.29 -20.23 -7.37
C GLU A 27 -6.28 -19.31 -6.66
N VAL A 28 -6.52 -18.00 -6.72
CA VAL A 28 -5.68 -16.97 -6.08
C VAL A 28 -6.48 -16.18 -5.04
N ASN A 29 -7.51 -15.47 -5.48
CA ASN A 29 -8.29 -14.54 -4.65
C ASN A 29 -9.62 -15.14 -4.21
N TYR A 30 -10.38 -14.36 -3.44
CA TYR A 30 -11.78 -14.66 -3.12
C TYR A 30 -12.74 -14.15 -4.22
N ASP A 31 -12.21 -13.56 -5.29
CA ASP A 31 -12.93 -13.13 -6.49
C ASP A 31 -14.15 -12.22 -6.20
N GLY A 32 -14.07 -11.42 -5.14
CA GLY A 32 -15.15 -10.53 -4.72
C GLY A 32 -16.30 -11.23 -3.98
N TRP A 33 -16.11 -12.48 -3.54
CA TRP A 33 -17.06 -13.20 -2.69
C TRP A 33 -16.78 -12.98 -1.21
N THR A 34 -17.83 -12.64 -0.46
CA THR A 34 -17.80 -12.46 1.00
C THR A 34 -18.97 -13.19 1.67
N GLU A 35 -19.00 -13.16 3.00
CA GLU A 35 -20.05 -13.71 3.84
C GLU A 35 -21.34 -12.87 3.85
N THR A 36 -22.48 -13.52 4.13
CA THR A 36 -23.70 -12.85 4.64
C THR A 36 -24.08 -13.37 6.02
N GLY A 37 -24.48 -12.45 6.90
CA GLY A 37 -24.79 -12.75 8.30
C GLY A 37 -23.58 -12.55 9.22
N GLY A 38 -23.80 -12.03 10.43
CA GLY A 38 -22.71 -11.54 11.29
C GLY A 38 -21.75 -12.60 11.87
N PHE A 39 -22.04 -13.88 11.70
CA PHE A 39 -21.23 -15.01 12.19
C PHE A 39 -20.76 -15.96 11.09
N THR A 40 -21.24 -15.76 9.87
CA THR A 40 -20.87 -16.61 8.73
C THR A 40 -19.42 -16.37 8.38
N GLU A 41 -18.72 -17.42 7.98
CA GLU A 41 -17.34 -17.35 7.52
C GLU A 41 -17.26 -17.88 6.09
N VAL A 42 -16.47 -17.20 5.26
CA VAL A 42 -16.09 -17.69 3.93
C VAL A 42 -14.59 -17.93 3.87
N LYS A 43 -14.18 -19.09 3.34
CA LYS A 43 -12.78 -19.46 3.26
C LYS A 43 -12.44 -20.22 2.00
N ALA A 44 -11.45 -19.74 1.24
CA ALA A 44 -10.96 -20.48 0.08
C ALA A 44 -9.83 -21.45 0.47
N HIS A 45 -9.97 -22.73 0.15
CA HIS A 45 -8.96 -23.77 0.43
C HIS A 45 -9.14 -25.02 -0.45
N ALA A 46 -8.12 -25.89 -0.48
CA ALA A 46 -8.10 -27.07 -1.36
C ALA A 46 -9.21 -28.09 -1.08
N GLY A 47 -9.65 -28.23 0.17
CA GLY A 47 -10.73 -29.15 0.55
C GLY A 47 -12.10 -28.76 0.02
N ALA A 48 -12.26 -27.52 -0.46
CA ALA A 48 -13.50 -26.98 -1.00
C ALA A 48 -13.50 -26.90 -2.54
N ALA A 49 -12.48 -27.45 -3.22
CA ALA A 49 -12.37 -27.39 -4.68
C ALA A 49 -13.32 -28.39 -5.39
N TYR A 50 -14.00 -27.92 -6.43
CA TYR A 50 -14.62 -28.77 -7.45
C TYR A 50 -13.57 -29.16 -8.49
N SER A 51 -12.77 -28.19 -8.92
CA SER A 51 -11.70 -28.38 -9.90
C SER A 51 -10.59 -27.35 -9.67
N GLY A 52 -9.37 -27.66 -10.10
CA GLY A 52 -8.22 -26.82 -9.77
C GLY A 52 -7.72 -27.06 -8.35
N SER A 53 -7.15 -26.03 -7.74
CA SER A 53 -6.41 -26.14 -6.47
C SER A 53 -7.21 -25.70 -5.25
N ARG A 54 -8.24 -24.87 -5.41
CA ARG A 54 -9.04 -24.29 -4.32
C ARG A 54 -10.51 -24.13 -4.75
N GLY A 55 -11.39 -24.09 -3.75
CA GLY A 55 -12.75 -23.59 -3.89
C GLY A 55 -13.16 -22.89 -2.60
N MET A 56 -14.39 -22.39 -2.53
CA MET A 56 -14.87 -21.59 -1.40
C MET A 56 -15.74 -22.42 -0.45
N GLU A 57 -15.44 -22.39 0.84
CA GLU A 57 -16.26 -22.97 1.91
C GLU A 57 -17.02 -21.87 2.65
N VAL A 58 -18.26 -22.16 3.03
CA VAL A 58 -19.16 -21.30 3.81
C VAL A 58 -19.59 -22.03 5.06
N THR A 59 -19.25 -21.47 6.23
CA THR A 59 -19.51 -22.10 7.53
C THR A 59 -20.17 -21.16 8.53
N SER A 60 -20.55 -21.70 9.70
CA SER A 60 -21.03 -20.93 10.86
C SER A 60 -22.34 -20.16 10.63
N ARG A 61 -23.11 -20.57 9.61
CA ARG A 61 -24.43 -20.01 9.26
C ARG A 61 -25.41 -20.18 10.43
N LYS A 62 -26.18 -19.15 10.75
CA LYS A 62 -27.19 -19.15 11.83
C LYS A 62 -28.62 -19.15 11.30
N PHE A 63 -28.82 -18.61 10.11
CA PHE A 63 -30.12 -18.52 9.46
C PHE A 63 -30.05 -19.05 8.02
N PRO A 64 -31.15 -19.56 7.45
CA PRO A 64 -31.19 -19.96 6.05
C PRO A 64 -30.84 -18.84 5.06
N SER A 65 -31.02 -17.57 5.45
CA SER A 65 -30.60 -16.39 4.67
C SER A 65 -29.09 -16.16 4.64
N ASP A 66 -28.36 -16.76 5.57
CA ASP A 66 -26.90 -16.65 5.64
C ASP A 66 -26.26 -17.50 4.53
N GLY A 67 -25.10 -17.09 4.04
CA GLY A 67 -24.44 -17.73 2.91
C GLY A 67 -23.26 -16.92 2.39
N ALA A 68 -23.04 -16.98 1.08
CA ALA A 68 -22.03 -16.20 0.38
C ALA A 68 -22.68 -15.17 -0.56
N VAL A 69 -22.04 -14.01 -0.72
CA VAL A 69 -22.49 -12.91 -1.57
C VAL A 69 -21.35 -12.37 -2.42
N SER A 70 -21.66 -11.95 -3.65
CA SER A 70 -20.71 -11.18 -4.47
C SER A 70 -21.44 -10.15 -5.32
N GLU A 71 -20.97 -8.91 -5.28
CA GLU A 71 -21.41 -7.84 -6.17
C GLU A 71 -20.63 -7.92 -7.49
N LYS A 72 -21.36 -7.99 -8.61
CA LYS A 72 -20.84 -8.21 -9.96
C LYS A 72 -21.34 -7.19 -10.98
N GLY A 73 -21.88 -6.05 -10.53
CA GLY A 73 -22.44 -5.03 -11.41
C GLY A 73 -21.46 -4.43 -12.42
N PHE A 74 -20.14 -4.57 -12.19
CA PHE A 74 -19.12 -4.22 -13.18
C PHE A 74 -19.16 -5.07 -14.46
N TYR A 75 -19.65 -6.31 -14.38
CA TYR A 75 -19.54 -7.29 -15.46
C TYR A 75 -20.90 -7.65 -16.07
N ILE A 76 -22.00 -7.30 -15.39
CA ILE A 76 -23.36 -7.72 -15.73
C ILE A 76 -24.22 -6.48 -16.01
N ASP A 77 -24.52 -6.25 -17.28
CA ASP A 77 -25.44 -5.18 -17.69
C ASP A 77 -26.91 -5.55 -17.51
N GLY A 78 -27.70 -4.63 -16.93
CA GLY A 78 -29.15 -4.72 -16.92
C GLY A 78 -29.77 -4.79 -18.33
N GLY A 79 -30.78 -5.63 -18.51
CA GLY A 79 -31.44 -5.85 -19.80
C GLY A 79 -30.74 -6.83 -20.73
N LYS A 80 -29.57 -7.37 -20.35
CA LYS A 80 -28.88 -8.44 -21.10
C LYS A 80 -29.05 -9.79 -20.40
N THR A 81 -29.28 -10.83 -21.20
CA THR A 81 -29.33 -12.21 -20.70
C THR A 81 -27.92 -12.77 -20.57
N TYR A 82 -27.63 -13.34 -19.41
CA TYR A 82 -26.42 -14.12 -19.16
C TYR A 82 -26.80 -15.54 -18.71
N LYS A 83 -25.96 -16.50 -19.08
CA LYS A 83 -25.99 -17.86 -18.54
C LYS A 83 -25.07 -17.92 -17.32
N TYR A 84 -25.64 -18.19 -16.16
CA TYR A 84 -24.93 -18.36 -14.91
C TYR A 84 -24.72 -19.84 -14.61
N SER A 85 -23.57 -20.20 -14.08
CA SER A 85 -23.30 -21.54 -13.55
C SER A 85 -22.45 -21.46 -12.29
N VAL A 86 -22.66 -22.40 -11.36
CA VAL A 86 -21.83 -22.61 -10.19
C VAL A 86 -21.91 -24.07 -9.75
N PHE A 87 -20.80 -24.63 -9.30
CA PHE A 87 -20.77 -25.95 -8.68
C PHE A 87 -20.90 -25.79 -7.17
N VAL A 88 -21.76 -26.61 -6.56
CA VAL A 88 -21.97 -26.61 -5.10
C VAL A 88 -21.90 -28.02 -4.51
N LYS A 89 -21.53 -28.11 -3.23
CA LYS A 89 -21.46 -29.35 -2.45
C LYS A 89 -21.73 -29.06 -0.97
N HIS A 90 -22.25 -30.03 -0.24
CA HIS A 90 -22.34 -29.97 1.23
C HIS A 90 -22.01 -31.34 1.83
N SER A 91 -21.66 -31.38 3.12
CA SER A 91 -21.30 -32.60 3.86
C SER A 91 -22.38 -33.07 4.85
N GLY A 92 -23.55 -32.42 4.83
CA GLY A 92 -24.72 -32.77 5.67
C GLY A 92 -25.25 -34.19 5.44
N LYS A 93 -26.16 -34.66 6.30
CA LYS A 93 -26.65 -36.06 6.30
C LYS A 93 -27.80 -36.32 5.32
N SER A 94 -28.50 -35.29 4.87
CA SER A 94 -29.67 -35.36 3.99
C SER A 94 -29.53 -34.38 2.84
N ASN A 95 -30.33 -34.54 1.79
CA ASN A 95 -30.32 -33.61 0.66
C ASN A 95 -30.55 -32.17 1.11
N GLU A 96 -29.80 -31.24 0.53
CA GLU A 96 -29.93 -29.81 0.74
C GLU A 96 -30.55 -29.13 -0.48
N THR A 97 -31.38 -28.10 -0.25
CA THR A 97 -31.92 -27.29 -1.34
C THR A 97 -31.13 -26.00 -1.43
N PHE A 98 -30.33 -25.87 -2.48
CA PHE A 98 -29.55 -24.67 -2.78
C PHE A 98 -30.38 -23.66 -3.58
N LYS A 99 -30.10 -22.39 -3.37
CA LYS A 99 -30.69 -21.26 -4.08
C LYS A 99 -29.60 -20.31 -4.55
N ILE A 100 -29.70 -19.92 -5.81
CA ILE A 100 -28.95 -18.79 -6.36
C ILE A 100 -29.94 -17.63 -6.46
N THR A 101 -29.69 -16.57 -5.70
CA THR A 101 -30.51 -15.35 -5.72
C THR A 101 -29.73 -14.23 -6.36
N LEU A 102 -30.35 -13.52 -7.30
CA LEU A 102 -29.79 -12.31 -7.90
C LEU A 102 -30.60 -11.11 -7.39
N ARG A 103 -29.90 -10.12 -6.83
CA ARG A 103 -30.44 -8.80 -6.47
C ARG A 103 -29.91 -7.75 -7.44
N TRP A 104 -30.68 -6.72 -7.72
CA TRP A 104 -30.26 -5.57 -8.53
C TRP A 104 -30.81 -4.26 -7.96
N LEU A 105 -30.13 -3.16 -8.20
CA LEU A 105 -30.56 -1.80 -7.88
C LEU A 105 -31.12 -1.11 -9.14
N TYR A 106 -32.10 -0.24 -8.93
CA TYR A 106 -32.52 0.72 -9.94
C TYR A 106 -31.56 1.92 -9.97
N PRO A 107 -31.56 2.74 -11.04
CA PRO A 107 -30.66 3.90 -11.17
C PRO A 107 -30.73 4.93 -10.04
N ASP A 108 -31.77 4.89 -9.20
CA ASP A 108 -31.88 5.75 -8.01
C ASP A 108 -30.91 5.36 -6.88
N GLY A 109 -30.23 4.21 -7.01
CA GLY A 109 -29.26 3.69 -6.05
C GLY A 109 -29.86 3.23 -4.72
N LYS A 110 -31.19 3.22 -4.57
CA LYS A 110 -31.89 2.95 -3.30
C LYS A 110 -32.90 1.83 -3.43
N THR A 111 -33.63 1.81 -4.53
CA THR A 111 -34.64 0.80 -4.79
C THR A 111 -33.96 -0.45 -5.32
N TYR A 112 -34.21 -1.59 -4.69
CA TYR A 112 -33.73 -2.89 -5.16
C TYR A 112 -34.87 -3.90 -5.30
N GLU A 113 -34.63 -4.88 -6.15
CA GLU A 113 -35.42 -6.11 -6.25
C GLU A 113 -34.50 -7.32 -6.24
N SER A 114 -35.06 -8.50 -6.00
CA SER A 114 -34.33 -9.76 -6.09
C SER A 114 -35.22 -10.90 -6.59
N ALA A 115 -34.58 -11.89 -7.20
CA ALA A 115 -35.20 -13.12 -7.66
C ALA A 115 -34.32 -14.34 -7.36
N VAL A 116 -34.94 -15.45 -6.95
CA VAL A 116 -34.28 -16.77 -6.95
C VAL A 116 -34.23 -17.23 -8.40
N ILE A 117 -33.05 -17.18 -9.01
CA ILE A 117 -32.85 -17.47 -10.44
C ILE A 117 -32.56 -18.95 -10.71
N ALA A 118 -32.12 -19.69 -9.70
CA ALA A 118 -31.98 -21.14 -9.76
C ALA A 118 -32.24 -21.79 -8.40
N THR A 119 -32.70 -23.04 -8.42
CA THR A 119 -32.84 -23.90 -7.25
C THR A 119 -32.44 -25.32 -7.63
N ALA A 120 -31.70 -26.00 -6.78
CA ALA A 120 -31.33 -27.39 -6.98
C ALA A 120 -31.35 -28.18 -5.66
N VAL A 121 -31.80 -29.43 -5.73
CA VAL A 121 -31.67 -30.39 -4.61
C VAL A 121 -30.35 -31.13 -4.78
N VAL A 122 -29.45 -30.96 -3.83
CA VAL A 122 -28.08 -31.46 -3.85
C VAL A 122 -27.96 -32.61 -2.84
N PRO A 123 -27.51 -33.81 -3.26
CA PRO A 123 -27.23 -34.90 -2.33
C PRO A 123 -25.95 -34.67 -1.51
N PRO A 124 -25.85 -35.25 -0.30
CA PRO A 124 -24.64 -35.25 0.51
C PRO A 124 -23.38 -35.64 -0.28
N ASN A 125 -22.31 -34.89 -0.07
CA ASN A 125 -20.96 -35.15 -0.59
C ASN A 125 -20.85 -35.20 -2.13
N LYS A 126 -21.85 -34.72 -2.88
CA LYS A 126 -21.84 -34.72 -4.35
C LYS A 126 -21.79 -33.29 -4.89
N TRP A 127 -20.75 -32.99 -5.67
CA TRP A 127 -20.70 -31.78 -6.48
C TRP A 127 -21.84 -31.77 -7.50
N THR A 128 -22.61 -30.69 -7.51
CA THR A 128 -23.77 -30.50 -8.39
C THR A 128 -23.68 -29.13 -9.03
N GLU A 129 -23.78 -29.08 -10.36
CA GLU A 129 -23.85 -27.82 -11.11
C GLU A 129 -25.25 -27.23 -10.98
N ILE A 130 -25.33 -25.92 -10.69
CA ILE A 130 -26.56 -25.15 -10.71
C ILE A 130 -26.45 -24.10 -11.80
N THR A 131 -27.34 -24.15 -12.79
CA THR A 131 -27.34 -23.22 -13.91
C THR A 131 -28.62 -22.39 -13.98
N ALA A 132 -28.50 -21.14 -14.42
CA ALA A 132 -29.62 -20.27 -14.77
C ALA A 132 -29.34 -19.53 -16.07
N SER A 133 -30.38 -19.07 -16.75
CA SER A 133 -30.28 -18.00 -17.76
C SER A 133 -31.25 -16.90 -17.35
N TYR A 134 -30.73 -15.70 -17.08
CA TYR A 134 -31.54 -14.63 -16.52
C TYR A 134 -31.05 -13.26 -17.00
N ALA A 135 -31.98 -12.34 -17.21
CA ALA A 135 -31.73 -10.93 -17.49
C ALA A 135 -32.45 -10.10 -16.44
N THR A 136 -31.75 -9.20 -15.77
CA THR A 136 -32.41 -8.18 -14.93
C THR A 136 -33.07 -7.12 -15.82
N PRO A 137 -34.01 -6.31 -15.30
CA PRO A 137 -34.60 -5.22 -16.07
C PRO A 137 -33.56 -4.27 -16.69
N SER A 138 -33.89 -3.64 -17.81
CA SER A 138 -33.02 -2.65 -18.44
C SER A 138 -32.68 -1.51 -17.47
N SER A 139 -31.46 -0.98 -17.58
CA SER A 139 -30.96 0.14 -16.75
C SER A 139 -30.73 -0.19 -15.27
N THR A 140 -30.90 -1.45 -14.84
CA THR A 140 -30.54 -1.86 -13.48
C THR A 140 -29.03 -2.01 -13.34
N VAL A 141 -28.54 -1.73 -12.13
CA VAL A 141 -27.11 -1.73 -11.76
C VAL A 141 -26.90 -2.58 -10.51
N ASN A 142 -25.65 -2.78 -10.08
CA ASN A 142 -25.29 -3.51 -8.86
C ASN A 142 -25.96 -4.89 -8.77
N GLN A 143 -25.69 -5.73 -9.77
CA GLN A 143 -26.10 -7.12 -9.78
C GLN A 143 -25.33 -7.87 -8.69
N THR A 144 -26.01 -8.22 -7.60
CA THR A 144 -25.45 -8.93 -6.45
C THR A 144 -25.96 -10.37 -6.42
N PHE A 145 -25.06 -11.36 -6.43
CA PHE A 145 -25.38 -12.78 -6.32
C PHE A 145 -25.29 -13.25 -4.88
N PHE A 146 -26.22 -14.12 -4.49
CA PHE A 146 -26.23 -14.82 -3.21
C PHE A 146 -26.35 -16.33 -3.43
N ILE A 147 -25.56 -17.10 -2.68
CA ILE A 147 -25.65 -18.56 -2.62
C ILE A 147 -26.09 -18.94 -1.22
N THR A 148 -27.25 -19.58 -1.09
CA THR A 148 -27.84 -19.99 0.19
C THR A 148 -28.46 -21.38 0.10
N THR A 149 -28.82 -21.96 1.25
CA THR A 149 -29.64 -23.17 1.33
C THR A 149 -30.90 -22.94 2.14
N ASN A 150 -31.88 -23.84 2.06
CA ASN A 150 -33.07 -23.82 2.94
C ASN A 150 -32.80 -24.20 4.40
N SER A 151 -31.56 -24.54 4.73
CA SER A 151 -31.09 -24.90 6.06
C SER A 151 -29.94 -23.98 6.49
N THR A 152 -29.30 -24.31 7.61
CA THR A 152 -28.07 -23.67 8.09
C THR A 152 -26.83 -24.54 7.88
N ALA A 153 -26.91 -25.56 7.01
CA ALA A 153 -25.79 -26.46 6.76
C ALA A 153 -24.62 -25.72 6.09
N ASP A 154 -23.40 -26.06 6.50
CA ASP A 154 -22.18 -25.62 5.83
C ASP A 154 -22.12 -26.20 4.41
N PHE A 155 -21.54 -25.45 3.49
CA PHE A 155 -21.42 -25.86 2.09
C PHE A 155 -20.15 -25.31 1.45
N SER A 156 -19.77 -25.90 0.31
CA SER A 156 -18.71 -25.42 -0.56
C SER A 156 -19.26 -25.08 -1.94
N PHE A 157 -18.65 -24.10 -2.60
CA PHE A 157 -18.94 -23.75 -3.98
C PHE A 157 -17.67 -23.36 -4.75
N ASP A 158 -17.71 -23.55 -6.06
CA ASP A 158 -16.57 -23.32 -6.95
C ASP A 158 -17.05 -23.07 -8.40
N LYS A 159 -16.18 -22.49 -9.23
CA LYS A 159 -16.40 -22.16 -10.65
C LYS A 159 -17.69 -21.38 -10.89
N PHE A 160 -17.85 -20.25 -10.20
CA PHE A 160 -18.95 -19.33 -10.51
C PHE A 160 -18.66 -18.60 -11.82
N THR A 161 -19.53 -18.78 -12.80
CA THR A 161 -19.36 -18.24 -14.15
C THR A 161 -20.59 -17.50 -14.61
N ALA A 162 -20.36 -16.47 -15.43
CA ALA A 162 -21.41 -15.82 -16.22
C ALA A 162 -20.94 -15.70 -17.67
N ALA A 163 -21.73 -16.24 -18.59
CA ALA A 163 -21.48 -16.16 -20.03
C ALA A 163 -22.55 -15.30 -20.71
N GLY A 164 -22.11 -14.29 -21.47
CA GLY A 164 -22.99 -13.39 -22.22
C GLY A 164 -22.74 -13.48 -23.72
N ASN A 165 -23.73 -13.05 -24.51
CA ASN A 165 -23.54 -12.83 -25.95
C ASN A 165 -22.79 -11.50 -26.14
N SER A 166 -21.46 -11.51 -26.04
CA SER A 166 -20.63 -10.35 -26.38
C SER A 166 -20.15 -10.46 -27.82
N ILE A 167 -20.06 -9.32 -28.51
CA ILE A 167 -19.20 -9.17 -29.69
C ILE A 167 -17.77 -9.14 -29.16
N TYR A 168 -17.17 -10.31 -28.94
CA TYR A 168 -15.75 -10.39 -28.63
C TYR A 168 -14.96 -9.99 -29.88
N LYS A 169 -14.41 -8.76 -29.91
CA LYS A 169 -13.23 -8.46 -30.71
C LYS A 169 -12.02 -8.68 -29.79
N PRO A 170 -11.25 -9.76 -29.93
CA PRO A 170 -9.92 -9.77 -29.36
C PRO A 170 -9.14 -8.62 -29.99
N LYS A 171 -8.61 -7.70 -29.18
CA LYS A 171 -7.54 -6.82 -29.67
C LYS A 171 -6.29 -7.71 -29.80
N GLU A 172 -6.04 -8.20 -31.00
CA GLU A 172 -4.68 -8.55 -31.41
C GLU A 172 -3.86 -7.25 -31.50
N GLN A 173 -2.76 -7.17 -30.72
CA GLN A 173 -1.61 -6.25 -30.92
C GLN A 173 -1.91 -4.72 -30.88
N PRO A 174 -0.90 -3.88 -30.56
CA PRO A 174 -1.12 -2.60 -29.88
C PRO A 174 -1.84 -1.59 -30.78
N ALA A 175 -2.83 -0.89 -30.21
CA ALA A 175 -3.57 0.12 -30.92
C ALA A 175 -2.79 1.46 -30.99
N PRO A 176 -3.12 2.33 -31.96
CA PRO A 176 -2.47 3.63 -32.20
C PRO A 176 -2.65 4.59 -31.01
N LEU A 177 -2.05 5.79 -31.11
CA LEU A 177 -2.10 6.93 -30.16
C LEU A 177 -3.45 7.23 -29.43
N ASP A 178 -4.58 6.69 -29.88
CA ASP A 178 -5.90 6.80 -29.25
C ASP A 178 -6.10 5.91 -27.99
N ASP A 179 -5.21 4.94 -27.73
CA ASP A 179 -5.30 3.99 -26.60
C ASP A 179 -4.46 4.39 -25.36
N VAL A 180 -3.75 5.53 -25.42
CA VAL A 180 -2.87 6.00 -24.33
C VAL A 180 -3.68 6.71 -23.23
N GLY A 181 -3.40 6.35 -21.97
CA GLY A 181 -3.95 7.01 -20.79
C GLY A 181 -2.90 7.77 -19.96
N LEU A 182 -3.35 8.51 -18.94
CA LEU A 182 -2.44 9.25 -18.05
C LEU A 182 -1.39 8.35 -17.38
N LYS A 183 -1.76 7.12 -17.01
CA LYS A 183 -0.83 6.13 -16.44
C LYS A 183 0.40 5.87 -17.30
N ASP A 184 0.26 5.93 -18.64
CA ASP A 184 1.34 5.68 -19.59
C ASP A 184 2.21 6.93 -19.76
N ILE A 185 1.56 8.10 -19.81
CA ILE A 185 2.22 9.42 -19.92
C ILE A 185 3.18 9.66 -18.75
N PHE A 186 2.78 9.25 -17.54
CA PHE A 186 3.54 9.45 -16.31
C PHE A 186 4.23 8.18 -15.77
N ALA A 187 4.26 7.08 -16.55
CA ALA A 187 4.77 5.78 -16.11
C ALA A 187 6.21 5.83 -15.54
N ASN A 188 7.05 6.72 -16.06
CA ASN A 188 8.45 6.92 -15.64
C ASN A 188 8.63 8.01 -14.56
N TYR A 189 7.54 8.41 -13.90
CA TYR A 189 7.51 9.45 -12.88
C TYR A 189 6.84 8.93 -11.61
N PHE A 190 5.53 8.77 -11.66
CA PHE A 190 4.67 8.40 -10.53
C PHE A 190 3.44 7.65 -11.01
N ARG A 191 2.76 6.95 -10.09
CA ARG A 191 1.40 6.44 -10.35
C ARG A 191 0.43 7.59 -10.55
N VAL A 192 -0.51 7.44 -11.48
CA VAL A 192 -1.67 8.33 -11.62
C VAL A 192 -2.89 7.59 -11.13
N GLY A 193 -3.55 8.11 -10.11
CA GLY A 193 -4.65 7.44 -9.43
C GLY A 193 -5.98 8.16 -9.47
N SER A 194 -7.03 7.41 -9.17
CA SER A 194 -8.38 7.92 -8.95
C SER A 194 -9.07 7.17 -7.80
N VAL A 195 -10.37 7.40 -7.62
CA VAL A 195 -11.17 6.88 -6.52
C VAL A 195 -12.36 6.09 -7.05
N LEU A 196 -12.65 4.99 -6.38
CA LEU A 196 -13.90 4.25 -6.53
C LEU A 196 -14.64 4.16 -5.20
N ASN A 197 -15.95 3.97 -5.29
CA ASN A 197 -16.83 3.68 -4.18
C ASN A 197 -17.88 2.64 -4.63
N SER A 198 -18.67 2.14 -3.69
CA SER A 198 -19.73 1.13 -3.91
C SER A 198 -20.78 1.52 -4.97
N SER A 199 -20.95 2.80 -5.30
CA SER A 199 -21.83 3.24 -6.39
C SER A 199 -21.11 3.27 -7.75
N THR A 200 -19.95 3.92 -7.79
CA THR A 200 -19.17 4.14 -9.03
C THR A 200 -18.56 2.84 -9.57
N VAL A 201 -18.33 1.86 -8.71
CA VAL A 201 -17.93 0.48 -9.06
C VAL A 201 -19.03 -0.31 -9.81
N ASN A 202 -20.14 0.34 -10.17
CA ASN A 202 -21.21 -0.24 -10.98
C ASN A 202 -21.44 0.50 -12.31
N ASN A 203 -20.57 1.45 -12.68
CA ASN A 203 -20.70 2.23 -13.90
C ASN A 203 -19.66 1.85 -14.96
N ASN A 204 -20.11 1.37 -16.12
CA ASN A 204 -19.23 0.93 -17.21
C ASN A 204 -18.34 2.03 -17.80
N GLY A 205 -18.84 3.27 -17.90
CA GLY A 205 -18.06 4.39 -18.40
C GLY A 205 -16.92 4.75 -17.46
N ILE A 206 -17.21 4.75 -16.15
CA ILE A 206 -16.19 4.93 -15.11
C ILE A 206 -15.18 3.79 -15.16
N ARG A 207 -15.63 2.54 -15.21
CA ARG A 207 -14.76 1.36 -15.30
C ARG A 207 -13.79 1.44 -16.49
N ALA A 208 -14.29 1.82 -17.66
CA ALA A 208 -13.47 1.98 -18.86
C ALA A 208 -12.38 3.04 -18.67
N ASN A 209 -12.73 4.19 -18.07
CA ASN A 209 -11.75 5.22 -17.74
C ASN A 209 -10.74 4.74 -16.68
N MET A 210 -11.16 3.98 -15.67
CA MET A 210 -10.26 3.41 -14.66
C MET A 210 -9.17 2.53 -15.27
N ILE A 211 -9.56 1.62 -16.17
CA ILE A 211 -8.61 0.74 -16.85
C ILE A 211 -7.68 1.53 -17.77
N LYS A 212 -8.22 2.51 -18.50
CA LYS A 212 -7.45 3.27 -19.49
C LYS A 212 -6.47 4.25 -18.84
N GLU A 213 -6.93 5.03 -17.88
CA GLU A 213 -6.26 6.26 -17.46
C GLU A 213 -5.43 6.10 -16.19
N PHE A 214 -5.76 5.13 -15.33
CA PHE A 214 -5.26 5.09 -13.96
C PHE A 214 -4.57 3.75 -13.63
N ASN A 215 -3.52 3.82 -12.80
CA ASN A 215 -2.78 2.67 -12.28
C ASN A 215 -2.66 2.68 -10.75
N SER A 216 -3.50 3.49 -10.10
CA SER A 216 -3.70 3.53 -8.66
C SER A 216 -5.19 3.79 -8.34
N ILE A 217 -5.74 3.06 -7.38
CA ILE A 217 -7.10 3.27 -6.87
C ILE A 217 -7.07 3.35 -5.35
N THR A 218 -7.84 4.29 -4.83
CA THR A 218 -8.23 4.39 -3.42
C THR A 218 -9.74 4.20 -3.32
N THR A 219 -10.23 3.53 -2.26
CA THR A 219 -11.67 3.55 -1.95
C THR A 219 -12.05 4.84 -1.25
N GLU A 220 -13.15 5.49 -1.64
CA GLU A 220 -13.60 6.73 -0.98
C GLU A 220 -13.97 6.48 0.49
N ASN A 221 -14.60 5.33 0.77
CA ASN A 221 -15.10 5.03 2.12
C ASN A 221 -14.95 3.57 2.55
N GLU A 222 -14.87 2.65 1.60
CA GLU A 222 -15.08 1.21 1.83
C GLU A 222 -13.95 0.53 2.62
N MET A 223 -12.79 1.20 2.78
CA MET A 223 -11.67 0.74 3.62
C MET A 223 -11.47 1.57 4.90
N LYS A 224 -12.39 2.51 5.21
CA LYS A 224 -12.36 3.28 6.47
C LYS A 224 -12.82 2.40 7.65
N PRO A 225 -12.43 2.73 8.90
CA PRO A 225 -12.72 1.88 10.06
C PRO A 225 -14.21 1.54 10.24
N TYR A 226 -15.13 2.46 9.94
CA TYR A 226 -16.56 2.15 10.04
C TYR A 226 -17.05 1.08 9.05
N ALA A 227 -16.40 0.97 7.89
CA ALA A 227 -16.77 0.03 6.83
C ALA A 227 -16.09 -1.33 7.03
N THR A 228 -14.95 -1.36 7.70
CA THR A 228 -14.13 -2.57 7.87
C THR A 228 -14.27 -3.22 9.24
N MET A 229 -14.69 -2.51 10.30
CA MET A 229 -14.86 -3.11 11.62
C MET A 229 -16.23 -3.77 11.80
N THR A 230 -16.24 -4.97 12.40
CA THR A 230 -17.47 -5.66 12.81
C THR A 230 -17.60 -5.63 14.33
N GLN A 231 -18.68 -5.04 14.84
CA GLN A 231 -18.92 -4.96 16.30
C GLN A 231 -19.21 -6.34 16.92
N SER A 232 -20.10 -7.12 16.29
CA SER A 232 -20.53 -8.41 16.81
C SER A 232 -19.36 -9.40 16.90
N GLY A 233 -19.12 -9.96 18.09
CA GLY A 233 -18.06 -10.93 18.33
C GLY A 233 -16.65 -10.34 18.45
N SER A 234 -16.50 -9.02 18.38
CA SER A 234 -15.21 -8.36 18.67
C SER A 234 -14.89 -8.40 20.16
N THR A 235 -13.61 -8.57 20.47
CA THR A 235 -13.03 -8.45 21.82
C THR A 235 -11.87 -7.46 21.81
N ASP A 236 -11.38 -7.03 22.98
CA ASP A 236 -10.27 -6.07 23.08
C ASP A 236 -9.02 -6.52 22.30
N ASN A 237 -8.75 -7.83 22.25
CA ASN A 237 -7.59 -8.43 21.59
C ASN A 237 -7.93 -9.12 20.24
N ASN A 238 -9.18 -9.05 19.79
CA ASN A 238 -9.60 -9.60 18.51
C ASN A 238 -10.76 -8.78 17.92
N ILE A 239 -10.41 -7.63 17.34
CA ILE A 239 -11.33 -6.79 16.57
C ILE A 239 -11.60 -7.48 15.24
N ARG A 240 -12.83 -7.94 15.04
CA ARG A 240 -13.25 -8.56 13.79
C ARG A 240 -13.32 -7.52 12.69
N VAL A 241 -12.84 -7.91 11.51
CA VAL A 241 -12.87 -7.08 10.31
C VAL A 241 -13.60 -7.77 9.17
N THR A 242 -14.13 -6.99 8.25
CA THR A 242 -14.72 -7.46 6.98
C THR A 242 -14.19 -6.59 5.84
N LEU A 243 -14.12 -7.17 4.64
CA LEU A 243 -13.79 -6.47 3.40
C LEU A 243 -15.00 -6.35 2.47
N GLN A 244 -16.20 -6.71 2.94
CA GLN A 244 -17.41 -6.81 2.12
C GLN A 244 -17.68 -5.57 1.27
N SER A 245 -17.63 -4.37 1.85
CA SER A 245 -17.90 -3.14 1.11
C SER A 245 -16.83 -2.84 0.04
N ALA A 246 -15.58 -3.29 0.25
CA ALA A 246 -14.47 -3.05 -0.68
C ALA A 246 -14.25 -4.21 -1.66
N ALA A 247 -14.86 -5.38 -1.45
CA ALA A 247 -14.52 -6.64 -2.12
C ALA A 247 -14.53 -6.54 -3.64
N ASN A 248 -15.57 -5.90 -4.23
CA ASN A 248 -15.65 -5.72 -5.68
C ASN A 248 -14.53 -4.81 -6.22
N ILE A 249 -14.17 -3.74 -5.48
CA ILE A 249 -13.09 -2.81 -5.86
C ILE A 249 -11.73 -3.49 -5.74
N LEU A 250 -11.47 -4.20 -4.63
CA LEU A 250 -10.21 -4.95 -4.42
C LEU A 250 -10.04 -6.02 -5.50
N ASN A 251 -11.10 -6.77 -5.80
CA ASN A 251 -11.10 -7.76 -6.86
C ASN A 251 -10.83 -7.12 -8.23
N PHE A 252 -11.49 -6.01 -8.55
CA PHE A 252 -11.25 -5.27 -9.79
C PHE A 252 -9.78 -4.82 -9.91
N CYS A 253 -9.20 -4.28 -8.84
CA CYS A 253 -7.81 -3.84 -8.86
C CYS A 253 -6.84 -5.01 -9.07
N ALA A 254 -7.07 -6.12 -8.36
CA ALA A 254 -6.26 -7.33 -8.49
C ALA A 254 -6.34 -7.93 -9.90
N GLN A 255 -7.54 -8.02 -10.50
CA GLN A 255 -7.74 -8.60 -11.83
C GLN A 255 -7.16 -7.72 -12.97
N ASN A 256 -7.04 -6.41 -12.76
CA ASN A 256 -6.60 -5.46 -13.78
C ASN A 256 -5.18 -4.91 -13.54
N ASN A 257 -4.42 -5.49 -12.59
CA ASN A 257 -3.07 -5.05 -12.21
C ASN A 257 -3.01 -3.55 -11.85
N ILE A 258 -4.02 -3.07 -11.13
CA ILE A 258 -4.10 -1.69 -10.66
C ILE A 258 -3.59 -1.64 -9.22
N GLY A 259 -2.64 -0.74 -8.95
CA GLY A 259 -2.13 -0.54 -7.59
C GLY A 259 -3.24 -0.06 -6.67
N PHE A 260 -3.24 -0.52 -5.42
CA PHE A 260 -4.24 -0.12 -4.43
C PHE A 260 -3.60 0.62 -3.26
N ARG A 261 -4.22 1.74 -2.88
CA ARG A 261 -3.90 2.45 -1.64
C ARG A 261 -4.95 2.16 -0.59
N GLY A 262 -4.51 1.62 0.55
CA GLY A 262 -5.37 1.50 1.70
C GLY A 262 -5.64 2.85 2.35
N HIS A 263 -6.92 3.15 2.58
CA HIS A 263 -7.36 4.39 3.20
C HIS A 263 -8.57 4.09 4.09
N VAL A 264 -8.46 4.05 5.42
CA VAL A 264 -7.35 4.42 6.31
C VAL A 264 -7.42 3.53 7.56
N LEU A 265 -6.28 3.27 8.24
CA LEU A 265 -6.28 2.52 9.50
C LEU A 265 -6.77 3.36 10.70
N VAL A 266 -6.24 4.56 10.89
CA VAL A 266 -6.54 5.41 12.06
C VAL A 266 -7.01 6.77 11.60
N TRP A 267 -8.25 7.11 11.95
CA TRP A 267 -8.82 8.43 11.72
C TRP A 267 -9.74 8.83 12.86
N HIS A 268 -9.86 10.13 13.12
CA HIS A 268 -10.78 10.65 14.12
C HIS A 268 -12.22 10.66 13.58
N GLY A 269 -12.38 10.93 12.29
CA GLY A 269 -13.64 10.78 11.56
C GLY A 269 -13.93 9.32 11.18
N GLN A 270 -15.19 9.05 10.86
CA GLN A 270 -15.70 7.78 10.32
C GLN A 270 -15.11 6.52 10.99
N THR A 271 -14.96 6.57 12.31
CA THR A 271 -14.60 5.43 13.17
C THR A 271 -15.74 5.18 14.15
N PRO A 272 -16.24 3.93 14.30
CA PRO A 272 -17.41 3.69 15.13
C PRO A 272 -17.19 4.06 16.60
N ASP A 273 -18.17 4.73 17.20
CA ASP A 273 -18.10 5.14 18.61
C ASP A 273 -17.85 3.95 19.56
N TRP A 274 -18.51 2.81 19.32
CA TRP A 274 -18.36 1.60 20.14
C TRP A 274 -16.90 1.14 20.27
N PHE A 275 -16.07 1.41 19.26
CA PHE A 275 -14.66 1.02 19.27
C PHE A 275 -13.90 1.67 20.41
N PHE A 276 -14.30 2.88 20.83
CA PHE A 276 -13.67 3.63 21.92
C PHE A 276 -14.29 3.38 23.30
N MET A 277 -15.40 2.63 23.38
CA MET A 277 -16.15 2.41 24.63
C MET A 277 -15.64 1.19 25.39
N ASP A 278 -15.72 1.22 26.72
CA ASP A 278 -15.12 0.19 27.60
C ASP A 278 -15.63 -1.24 27.31
N ASN A 279 -16.89 -1.37 26.90
CA ASN A 279 -17.58 -2.64 26.67
C ASN A 279 -17.87 -2.94 25.18
N LEU A 280 -17.23 -2.21 24.24
CA LEU A 280 -17.47 -2.35 22.79
C LEU A 280 -18.94 -2.16 22.39
N GLN A 281 -19.70 -1.36 23.15
CA GLN A 281 -21.07 -0.96 22.81
C GLN A 281 -21.12 0.51 22.47
N ASN A 282 -22.03 0.89 21.57
CA ASN A 282 -22.30 2.30 21.33
C ASN A 282 -22.77 2.98 22.64
N PRO A 283 -22.45 4.26 22.84
CA PRO A 283 -22.87 4.97 24.04
C PRO A 283 -24.41 4.93 24.15
N PRO A 284 -24.97 4.45 25.28
CA PRO A 284 -26.39 4.08 25.39
C PRO A 284 -27.36 5.26 25.27
N ASN A 285 -26.87 6.50 25.44
CA ASN A 285 -27.63 7.74 25.38
C ASN A 285 -27.01 8.74 24.38
N GLY A 286 -26.29 8.23 23.38
CA GLY A 286 -25.53 9.06 22.45
C GLY A 286 -24.29 9.71 23.07
N ARG A 287 -23.57 10.49 22.26
CA ARG A 287 -22.22 11.01 22.55
C ARG A 287 -22.10 11.94 23.77
N GLY A 288 -23.20 12.61 24.15
CA GLY A 288 -23.26 13.52 25.31
C GLY A 288 -24.09 12.99 26.48
N GLY A 289 -24.58 11.74 26.41
CA GLY A 289 -25.46 11.18 27.41
C GLY A 289 -24.74 10.75 28.70
N SER A 290 -25.49 10.62 29.79
CA SER A 290 -24.97 10.01 31.02
C SER A 290 -24.61 8.54 30.77
N GLY A 291 -23.55 8.06 31.44
CA GLY A 291 -23.11 6.66 31.35
C GLY A 291 -22.12 6.33 30.23
N VAL A 292 -21.55 7.33 29.53
CA VAL A 292 -20.43 7.11 28.61
C VAL A 292 -19.19 6.70 29.40
N VAL A 293 -18.70 5.48 29.13
CA VAL A 293 -17.46 4.94 29.73
C VAL A 293 -16.47 4.65 28.60
N TRP A 294 -15.43 5.47 28.52
CA TRP A 294 -14.33 5.29 27.57
C TRP A 294 -13.46 4.11 27.96
N ALA A 295 -12.94 3.38 26.97
CA ALA A 295 -11.95 2.35 27.18
C ALA A 295 -10.66 2.93 27.77
N SER A 296 -9.95 2.11 28.56
CA SER A 296 -8.61 2.47 29.03
C SER A 296 -7.61 2.49 27.88
N LYS A 297 -6.50 3.23 28.05
CA LYS A 297 -5.38 3.21 27.10
C LYS A 297 -4.87 1.78 26.84
N ALA A 298 -4.80 0.93 27.86
CA ALA A 298 -4.37 -0.46 27.72
C ALA A 298 -5.32 -1.30 26.85
N LYS A 299 -6.64 -1.13 27.00
CA LYS A 299 -7.61 -1.77 26.10
C LYS A 299 -7.43 -1.25 24.68
N MET A 300 -7.26 0.06 24.51
CA MET A 300 -7.13 0.65 23.18
C MET A 300 -5.84 0.23 22.45
N GLU A 301 -4.73 0.03 23.17
CA GLU A 301 -3.51 -0.56 22.57
C GLU A 301 -3.79 -1.95 21.97
N GLN A 302 -4.51 -2.82 22.70
CA GLN A 302 -4.88 -4.15 22.20
C GLN A 302 -5.79 -4.06 20.97
N ARG A 303 -6.78 -3.16 21.02
CA ARG A 303 -7.75 -2.98 19.94
C ARG A 303 -7.11 -2.43 18.68
N LEU A 304 -6.23 -1.43 18.82
CA LEU A 304 -5.48 -0.82 17.73
C LEU A 304 -4.59 -1.85 17.03
N GLU A 305 -3.80 -2.60 17.81
CA GLU A 305 -2.96 -3.66 17.26
C GLU A 305 -3.78 -4.71 16.54
N SER A 306 -4.85 -5.20 17.20
CA SER A 306 -5.70 -6.25 16.66
C SER A 306 -6.38 -5.83 15.37
N TYR A 307 -6.92 -4.61 15.30
CA TYR A 307 -7.57 -4.11 14.10
C TYR A 307 -6.60 -4.03 12.92
N ILE A 308 -5.41 -3.42 13.13
CA ILE A 308 -4.39 -3.29 12.08
C ILE A 308 -3.93 -4.68 11.61
N LYS A 309 -3.60 -5.57 12.54
CA LYS A 309 -3.20 -6.96 12.25
C LYS A 309 -4.26 -7.69 11.43
N ASN A 310 -5.51 -7.66 11.88
CA ASN A 310 -6.59 -8.43 11.28
C ASN A 310 -6.95 -7.88 9.89
N LEU A 311 -6.90 -6.56 9.68
CA LEU A 311 -7.17 -5.97 8.38
C LEU A 311 -6.11 -6.35 7.34
N PHE A 312 -4.81 -6.22 7.67
CA PHE A 312 -3.75 -6.67 6.77
C PHE A 312 -3.82 -8.19 6.51
N ALA A 313 -4.10 -8.99 7.54
CA ALA A 313 -4.28 -10.43 7.38
C ALA A 313 -5.47 -10.77 6.46
N ALA A 314 -6.59 -10.04 6.58
CA ALA A 314 -7.76 -10.23 5.73
C ALA A 314 -7.44 -9.88 4.26
N ILE A 315 -6.76 -8.76 3.99
CA ILE A 315 -6.35 -8.39 2.63
C ILE A 315 -5.42 -9.47 2.05
N GLN A 316 -4.38 -9.87 2.79
CA GLN A 316 -3.42 -10.89 2.33
C GLN A 316 -4.07 -12.25 2.08
N THR A 317 -5.07 -12.61 2.89
CA THR A 317 -5.79 -13.89 2.75
C THR A 317 -6.76 -13.88 1.57
N GLN A 318 -7.50 -12.79 1.38
CA GLN A 318 -8.58 -12.71 0.40
C GLN A 318 -8.10 -12.23 -0.98
N TYR A 319 -7.06 -11.40 -1.01
CA TYR A 319 -6.50 -10.80 -2.22
C TYR A 319 -4.96 -10.84 -2.23
N PRO A 320 -4.32 -12.02 -2.14
CA PRO A 320 -2.86 -12.14 -2.03
C PRO A 320 -2.06 -11.56 -3.20
N ASN A 321 -2.66 -11.40 -4.39
CA ASN A 321 -2.01 -10.79 -5.55
C ASN A 321 -2.36 -9.29 -5.73
N LEU A 322 -3.13 -8.70 -4.82
CA LEU A 322 -3.40 -7.28 -4.85
C LEU A 322 -2.10 -6.52 -4.60
N ASN A 323 -1.77 -5.60 -5.51
CA ASN A 323 -0.65 -4.69 -5.31
C ASN A 323 -1.04 -3.58 -4.30
N LEU A 324 -1.08 -3.94 -3.02
CA LEU A 324 -1.24 -3.00 -1.90
C LEU A 324 0.07 -2.24 -1.70
N TYR A 325 0.27 -1.19 -2.51
CA TYR A 325 1.56 -0.50 -2.59
C TYR A 325 1.71 0.60 -1.54
N ALA A 326 0.60 1.11 -0.99
CA ALA A 326 0.63 2.13 0.05
C ALA A 326 -0.57 2.02 0.99
N TYR A 327 -0.42 2.53 2.21
CA TYR A 327 -1.50 2.66 3.19
C TYR A 327 -1.39 3.98 3.94
N ASP A 328 -2.49 4.71 4.04
CA ASP A 328 -2.65 5.82 4.97
C ASP A 328 -2.85 5.23 6.38
N VAL A 329 -1.78 5.18 7.16
CA VAL A 329 -1.79 4.56 8.50
C VAL A 329 -2.54 5.47 9.48
N VAL A 330 -2.25 6.76 9.45
CA VAL A 330 -2.94 7.76 10.26
C VAL A 330 -3.36 8.91 9.37
N ASN A 331 -4.63 9.30 9.45
CA ASN A 331 -5.20 10.40 8.71
C ASN A 331 -5.53 11.58 9.65
N GLU A 332 -5.17 12.78 9.22
CA GLU A 332 -5.64 14.07 9.73
C GLU A 332 -5.49 14.29 11.24
N ALA A 333 -4.47 13.71 11.88
CA ALA A 333 -4.36 13.78 13.34
C ALA A 333 -3.92 15.17 13.87
N VAL A 334 -3.38 16.05 13.03
CA VAL A 334 -2.96 17.39 13.43
C VAL A 334 -4.13 18.37 13.29
N SER A 335 -4.38 19.15 14.33
CA SER A 335 -5.45 20.14 14.38
C SER A 335 -5.15 21.36 13.50
N ASP A 336 -6.20 21.90 12.89
CA ASP A 336 -6.18 23.21 12.23
C ASP A 336 -6.14 24.39 13.21
N ASN A 337 -6.36 24.15 14.51
CA ASN A 337 -6.30 25.21 15.51
C ASN A 337 -4.83 25.53 15.83
N SER A 338 -4.39 26.73 15.47
CA SER A 338 -3.01 27.17 15.68
C SER A 338 -2.56 27.04 17.13
N SER A 339 -3.44 27.27 18.11
CA SER A 339 -3.12 27.12 19.54
C SER A 339 -2.76 25.68 19.96
N ARG A 340 -3.19 24.67 19.19
CA ARG A 340 -2.86 23.25 19.40
C ARG A 340 -1.54 22.86 18.72
N THR A 341 -1.18 23.57 17.65
CA THR A 341 0.09 23.36 16.93
C THR A 341 1.25 24.21 17.48
N SER A 342 0.93 25.35 18.12
CA SER A 342 1.89 26.29 18.69
C SER A 342 2.10 26.00 20.19
N GLY A 343 2.69 24.87 20.57
CA GLY A 343 2.90 24.56 21.98
C GLY A 343 3.19 23.10 22.31
N GLN A 344 2.98 22.74 23.58
CA GLN A 344 3.23 21.41 24.15
C GLN A 344 2.23 20.34 23.72
N GLN A 345 1.16 20.69 23.00
CA GLN A 345 0.15 19.72 22.54
C GLN A 345 0.54 19.02 21.22
N ASP A 346 1.64 19.40 20.58
CA ASP A 346 2.18 18.78 19.36
C ASP A 346 1.12 18.45 18.30
N GLY A 347 0.19 19.39 18.13
CA GLY A 347 -0.86 19.33 17.12
C GLY A 347 -2.07 18.46 17.47
N ALA A 348 -2.13 17.84 18.65
CA ALA A 348 -3.24 16.97 19.01
C ALA A 348 -4.60 17.68 18.88
N ARG A 349 -5.57 17.03 18.24
CA ARG A 349 -6.99 17.46 18.24
C ARG A 349 -7.55 17.52 19.65
N GLU A 350 -8.74 18.10 19.81
CA GLU A 350 -9.47 17.99 21.07
C GLU A 350 -9.90 16.53 21.30
N GLY A 351 -9.87 16.06 22.55
CA GLY A 351 -10.27 14.70 22.89
C GLY A 351 -11.78 14.60 23.06
N GLY A 352 -12.45 13.81 22.21
CA GLY A 352 -13.90 13.63 22.28
C GLY A 352 -14.42 12.78 21.12
N PHE A 353 -15.74 12.73 20.95
CA PHE A 353 -16.32 12.18 19.73
C PHE A 353 -16.26 13.21 18.62
N ASP A 354 -15.88 12.78 17.42
CA ASP A 354 -15.96 13.61 16.21
C ASP A 354 -17.42 13.90 15.89
N ASP A 355 -17.86 15.16 15.95
CA ASP A 355 -19.26 15.56 15.76
C ASP A 355 -19.72 15.59 14.29
N GLY A 356 -18.81 15.38 13.34
CA GLY A 356 -19.13 15.18 11.92
C GLY A 356 -19.71 16.40 11.21
N GLU A 357 -19.92 17.51 11.90
CA GLU A 357 -20.25 18.79 11.28
C GLU A 357 -18.94 19.51 10.95
N ILE A 358 -18.80 19.96 9.70
CA ILE A 358 -17.85 21.02 9.35
C ILE A 358 -18.13 22.17 10.31
N ALA A 359 -17.30 22.32 11.34
CA ALA A 359 -17.62 23.22 12.44
C ALA A 359 -17.71 24.65 11.92
N VAL A 360 -18.92 25.21 12.02
CA VAL A 360 -19.25 26.59 11.64
C VAL A 360 -18.54 27.61 12.54
N ASN A 361 -17.76 27.18 13.55
CA ASN A 361 -17.08 28.05 14.52
C ASN A 361 -15.69 27.55 14.96
N GLY A 362 -14.93 26.84 14.11
CA GLY A 362 -13.51 26.56 14.39
C GLY A 362 -13.21 25.50 15.46
N SER A 363 -14.20 24.72 15.88
CA SER A 363 -13.99 23.47 16.63
C SER A 363 -13.57 22.37 15.65
N SER A 364 -12.26 22.18 15.46
CA SER A 364 -11.75 21.08 14.63
C SER A 364 -12.22 19.74 15.20
N GLY A 365 -12.83 18.88 14.37
CA GLY A 365 -13.37 17.56 14.73
C GLY A 365 -12.59 16.85 15.82
N ALA A 366 -13.26 16.54 16.93
CA ALA A 366 -12.64 15.94 18.10
C ALA A 366 -12.22 14.49 17.82
N SER A 367 -11.31 13.96 18.64
CA SER A 367 -10.67 12.67 18.41
C SER A 367 -10.86 11.72 19.57
N GLY A 368 -11.50 10.57 19.30
CA GLY A 368 -11.63 9.47 20.25
C GLY A 368 -10.26 8.89 20.64
N TRP A 369 -9.30 8.96 19.72
CA TRP A 369 -7.90 8.62 19.98
C TRP A 369 -7.27 9.56 21.01
N VAL A 370 -7.36 10.88 20.81
CA VAL A 370 -6.84 11.85 21.80
C VAL A 370 -7.60 11.74 23.13
N LYS A 371 -8.90 11.42 23.10
CA LYS A 371 -9.68 11.22 24.34
C LYS A 371 -9.11 10.10 25.21
N ILE A 372 -8.66 9.02 24.61
CA ILE A 372 -8.10 7.86 25.33
C ILE A 372 -6.63 8.07 25.67
N TYR A 373 -5.85 8.59 24.74
CA TYR A 373 -4.39 8.71 24.88
C TYR A 373 -3.95 9.96 25.63
N GLY A 374 -4.77 11.01 25.61
CA GLY A 374 -4.46 12.36 26.11
C GLY A 374 -3.73 13.26 25.11
N ASP A 375 -3.08 12.65 24.11
CA ASP A 375 -2.22 13.31 23.12
C ASP A 375 -2.15 12.49 21.81
N ASN A 376 -1.19 12.84 20.95
CA ASN A 376 -0.91 12.16 19.67
C ASN A 376 -0.01 10.91 19.79
N SER A 377 0.25 10.37 21.00
CA SER A 377 1.13 9.20 21.18
C SER A 377 0.62 7.92 20.51
N PHE A 378 -0.67 7.84 20.18
CA PHE A 378 -1.24 6.72 19.40
C PHE A 378 -0.68 6.62 17.98
N ILE A 379 -0.18 7.72 17.40
CA ILE A 379 0.30 7.76 16.02
C ILE A 379 1.51 6.82 15.87
N GLU A 380 2.51 6.95 16.73
CA GLU A 380 3.68 6.07 16.70
C GLU A 380 3.29 4.61 16.90
N ARG A 381 2.32 4.33 17.79
CA ARG A 381 1.81 2.97 18.02
C ARG A 381 1.18 2.39 16.76
N ALA A 382 0.35 3.16 16.07
CA ALA A 382 -0.26 2.75 14.80
C ALA A 382 0.80 2.40 13.74
N PHE A 383 1.85 3.21 13.60
CA PHE A 383 2.93 2.92 12.67
C PHE A 383 3.82 1.73 13.08
N VAL A 384 4.05 1.51 14.38
CA VAL A 384 4.72 0.29 14.86
C VAL A 384 3.94 -0.94 14.43
N TYR A 385 2.63 -0.97 14.65
CA TYR A 385 1.79 -2.10 14.26
C TYR A 385 1.66 -2.23 12.74
N ALA A 386 1.50 -1.13 12.01
CA ALA A 386 1.44 -1.17 10.55
C ALA A 386 2.76 -1.69 9.96
N ARG A 387 3.93 -1.26 10.48
CA ARG A 387 5.23 -1.78 10.04
C ARG A 387 5.41 -3.26 10.35
N GLN A 388 4.82 -3.75 11.43
CA GLN A 388 4.87 -5.15 11.82
C GLN A 388 4.00 -6.05 10.93
N TYR A 389 2.82 -5.59 10.50
CA TYR A 389 1.80 -6.44 9.86
C TYR A 389 1.56 -6.15 8.37
N ALA A 390 1.96 -4.99 7.85
CA ALA A 390 1.82 -4.69 6.44
C ALA A 390 2.76 -5.56 5.58
N PRO A 391 2.38 -5.89 4.33
CA PRO A 391 3.31 -6.49 3.38
C PRO A 391 4.58 -5.63 3.23
N PRO A 392 5.79 -6.21 3.09
CA PRO A 392 7.02 -5.44 2.95
C PRO A 392 7.04 -4.46 1.76
N THR A 393 6.22 -4.72 0.74
CA THR A 393 6.04 -3.88 -0.44
C THR A 393 5.10 -2.69 -0.19
N CYS A 394 4.34 -2.70 0.90
CA CYS A 394 3.39 -1.65 1.23
C CYS A 394 4.08 -0.49 1.95
N LYS A 395 4.00 0.71 1.36
CA LYS A 395 4.55 1.94 1.92
C LYS A 395 3.57 2.59 2.90
N LEU A 396 4.08 3.02 4.04
CA LEU A 396 3.28 3.55 5.15
C LEU A 396 3.29 5.08 5.14
N PHE A 397 2.11 5.69 5.06
CA PHE A 397 1.92 7.12 4.93
C PHE A 397 1.19 7.73 6.13
N TYR A 398 1.61 8.93 6.50
CA TYR A 398 0.77 9.88 7.22
C TYR A 398 0.08 10.79 6.20
N ASN A 399 -1.24 10.97 6.31
CA ASN A 399 -2.05 11.72 5.34
C ASN A 399 -2.80 12.88 6.03
N ASP A 400 -2.83 14.08 5.45
CA ASP A 400 -3.54 15.24 6.03
C ASP A 400 -3.93 16.30 4.98
N TYR A 401 -4.97 17.09 5.28
CA TYR A 401 -5.36 18.31 4.55
C TYR A 401 -4.82 19.57 5.21
N ASN A 402 -4.97 20.73 4.55
CA ASN A 402 -4.38 22.00 4.97
C ASN A 402 -2.87 21.84 5.28
N GLU A 403 -2.24 20.84 4.66
CA GLU A 403 -0.87 20.42 4.82
C GLU A 403 0.11 21.49 4.33
N PHE A 404 -0.39 22.48 3.58
CA PHE A 404 0.33 23.67 3.16
C PHE A 404 0.33 24.79 4.20
N TRP A 405 -0.63 24.78 5.14
CA TRP A 405 -0.81 25.88 6.08
C TRP A 405 0.32 25.90 7.10
N ALA A 406 1.11 26.99 7.12
CA ALA A 406 2.41 27.03 7.78
C ALA A 406 2.45 26.41 9.20
N HIS A 407 1.54 26.79 10.10
CA HIS A 407 1.58 26.25 11.47
C HIS A 407 1.26 24.75 11.53
N LYS A 408 0.35 24.26 10.68
CA LYS A 408 -0.02 22.84 10.57
C LYS A 408 1.10 22.05 9.90
N ARG A 409 1.59 22.53 8.74
CA ARG A 409 2.74 21.98 8.01
C ARG A 409 3.96 21.78 8.90
N ASP A 410 4.35 22.83 9.63
CA ASP A 410 5.53 22.81 10.49
C ASP A 410 5.33 21.85 11.67
N CYS A 411 4.10 21.74 12.19
CA CYS A 411 3.74 20.76 13.20
C CYS A 411 3.81 19.32 12.66
N ILE A 412 3.27 19.05 11.46
CA ILE A 412 3.35 17.75 10.79
C ILE A 412 4.81 17.33 10.64
N LEU A 413 5.67 18.22 10.12
CA LEU A 413 7.11 17.96 9.98
C LEU A 413 7.79 17.62 11.31
N ARG A 414 7.56 18.45 12.34
CA ARG A 414 8.28 18.39 13.62
C ARG A 414 7.78 17.27 14.53
N ALA A 415 6.47 17.10 14.63
CA ALA A 415 5.84 16.20 15.60
C ALA A 415 5.54 14.81 15.02
N ILE A 416 5.36 14.68 13.70
CA ILE A 416 4.94 13.43 13.07
C ILE A 416 6.05 12.87 12.18
N LEU A 417 6.36 13.55 11.07
CA LEU A 417 7.17 12.96 10.00
C LEU A 417 8.60 12.69 10.44
N ARG A 418 9.31 13.69 10.98
CA ARG A 418 10.72 13.52 11.39
C ARG A 418 10.90 12.49 12.52
N PRO A 419 10.09 12.50 13.60
CA PRO A 419 10.20 11.48 14.64
C PRO A 419 9.95 10.06 14.13
N LEU A 420 8.91 9.84 13.31
CA LEU A 420 8.61 8.53 12.76
C LEU A 420 9.65 8.08 11.73
N TRP A 421 10.16 9.01 10.91
CA TRP A 421 11.20 8.74 9.92
C TRP A 421 12.51 8.31 10.60
N ASN A 422 12.93 9.02 11.64
CA ASN A 422 14.12 8.68 12.42
C ASN A 422 14.03 7.31 13.11
N LYS A 423 12.81 6.79 13.30
CA LYS A 423 12.53 5.46 13.83
C LYS A 423 12.27 4.40 12.73
N SER A 424 12.40 4.78 11.45
CA SER A 424 12.10 3.91 10.29
C SER A 424 10.66 3.36 10.27
N LEU A 425 9.72 4.09 10.87
CA LEU A 425 8.33 3.65 11.02
C LEU A 425 7.42 4.10 9.87
N ILE A 426 7.80 5.15 9.14
CA ILE A 426 7.03 5.78 8.07
C ILE A 426 7.85 5.78 6.78
N ASP A 427 7.18 5.72 5.63
CA ASP A 427 7.81 5.80 4.31
C ASP A 427 7.54 7.13 3.59
N GLY A 428 6.44 7.81 3.91
CA GLY A 428 6.11 9.05 3.21
C GLY A 428 4.99 9.91 3.80
N MET A 429 4.76 11.05 3.14
CA MET A 429 3.70 12.02 3.42
C MET A 429 2.67 12.05 2.30
N GLY A 430 1.40 11.87 2.67
CA GLY A 430 0.23 12.05 1.82
C GLY A 430 -0.28 13.48 1.92
N MET A 431 -0.27 14.20 0.81
CA MET A 431 -0.79 15.56 0.69
C MET A 431 -2.18 15.50 0.04
N GLN A 432 -3.25 15.66 0.84
CA GLN A 432 -4.62 15.53 0.31
C GLN A 432 -4.88 16.47 -0.86
N SER A 433 -4.39 17.71 -0.82
CA SER A 433 -4.42 18.63 -1.97
C SER A 433 -5.83 19.06 -2.46
N HIS A 434 -6.83 19.12 -1.58
CA HIS A 434 -8.11 19.78 -1.90
C HIS A 434 -7.91 21.28 -2.12
N MET A 435 -8.23 21.82 -3.30
CA MET A 435 -7.82 23.18 -3.66
C MET A 435 -8.74 23.94 -4.62
N GLY A 436 -8.54 25.27 -4.67
CA GLY A 436 -9.12 26.13 -5.70
C GLY A 436 -8.12 26.43 -6.83
N THR A 437 -8.50 27.33 -7.74
CA THR A 437 -7.66 27.72 -8.89
C THR A 437 -6.64 28.83 -8.59
N ASP A 438 -6.68 29.42 -7.39
CA ASP A 438 -5.82 30.55 -7.06
C ASP A 438 -4.37 30.10 -6.80
N GLN A 439 -3.39 30.95 -7.17
CA GLN A 439 -1.98 30.67 -6.91
C GLN A 439 -1.51 31.21 -5.56
N THR A 440 -2.12 32.30 -5.12
CA THR A 440 -1.80 33.02 -3.88
C THR A 440 -2.99 33.01 -2.93
N GLY A 441 -2.76 33.37 -1.66
CA GLY A 441 -3.77 33.29 -0.62
C GLY A 441 -3.80 31.92 0.05
N PHE A 442 -4.65 31.76 1.06
CA PHE A 442 -4.78 30.52 1.81
C PHE A 442 -5.14 29.37 0.87
N GLY A 443 -4.30 28.35 0.82
CA GLY A 443 -4.55 27.23 -0.08
C GLY A 443 -4.46 27.64 -1.55
N GLY A 444 -3.58 28.58 -1.88
CA GLY A 444 -3.08 28.74 -3.23
C GLY A 444 -2.05 27.67 -3.61
N SER A 445 -1.77 27.49 -4.91
CA SER A 445 -0.75 26.54 -5.35
C SER A 445 0.68 26.89 -4.90
N ASN A 446 1.00 28.16 -4.60
CA ASN A 446 2.32 28.54 -4.09
C ASN A 446 2.63 27.91 -2.72
N GLU A 447 1.67 27.94 -1.79
CA GLU A 447 1.84 27.36 -0.46
C GLU A 447 1.96 25.83 -0.54
N ARG A 448 1.20 25.18 -1.42
CA ARG A 448 1.29 23.72 -1.65
C ARG A 448 2.61 23.30 -2.25
N LEU A 449 3.12 24.01 -3.26
CA LEU A 449 4.42 23.69 -3.85
C LEU A 449 5.58 23.90 -2.86
N GLU A 450 5.46 24.87 -1.95
CA GLU A 450 6.41 25.06 -0.86
C GLU A 450 6.32 23.94 0.19
N ALA A 451 5.10 23.51 0.56
CA ALA A 451 4.93 22.37 1.46
C ALA A 451 5.46 21.07 0.84
N LEU A 452 5.15 20.83 -0.44
CA LEU A 452 5.71 19.73 -1.23
C LEU A 452 7.25 19.76 -1.16
N ARG A 453 7.88 20.94 -1.32
CA ARG A 453 9.33 21.09 -1.16
C ARG A 453 9.80 20.65 0.22
N MET A 454 9.19 21.19 1.27
CA MET A 454 9.61 20.93 2.65
C MET A 454 9.40 19.47 3.07
N TYR A 455 8.32 18.83 2.64
CA TYR A 455 8.09 17.42 2.90
C TYR A 455 9.07 16.53 2.13
N SER A 456 9.42 16.91 0.90
CA SER A 456 10.41 16.18 0.09
C SER A 456 11.82 16.18 0.70
N GLU A 457 12.09 17.08 1.65
CA GLU A 457 13.38 17.25 2.31
C GLU A 457 13.45 16.53 3.68
N VAL A 458 12.43 15.73 4.05
CA VAL A 458 12.41 15.00 5.34
C VAL A 458 13.54 13.96 5.44
N GLY A 459 13.83 13.23 4.36
CA GLY A 459 14.85 12.20 4.35
C GLY A 459 15.13 11.63 2.97
N ALA A 460 16.29 10.97 2.82
CA ALA A 460 16.61 10.25 1.60
C ALA A 460 15.61 9.11 1.39
N ASN A 461 15.01 9.03 0.19
CA ASN A 461 13.95 8.07 -0.16
C ASN A 461 12.62 8.25 0.61
N PHE A 462 12.42 9.35 1.34
CA PHE A 462 11.11 9.68 1.90
C PHE A 462 10.15 10.05 0.76
N GLU A 463 9.05 9.31 0.63
CA GLU A 463 8.11 9.45 -0.48
C GLU A 463 7.06 10.53 -0.22
N ILE A 464 6.60 11.18 -1.29
CA ILE A 464 5.45 12.08 -1.27
C ILE A 464 4.38 11.54 -2.21
N GLN A 465 3.13 11.59 -1.79
CA GLN A 465 1.99 11.28 -2.65
C GLN A 465 0.98 12.41 -2.56
N MET A 466 0.49 12.88 -3.70
CA MET A 466 -0.73 13.72 -3.74
C MET A 466 -1.91 12.75 -3.72
N THR A 467 -2.68 12.75 -2.64
CA THR A 467 -3.55 11.60 -2.30
C THR A 467 -5.02 11.82 -2.63
N GLU A 468 -5.50 13.07 -2.63
CA GLU A 468 -6.93 13.38 -2.71
C GLU A 468 -7.19 14.65 -3.55
N MET A 469 -6.44 14.84 -4.63
CA MET A 469 -6.45 16.10 -5.36
C MET A 469 -7.80 16.36 -6.04
N ASP A 470 -8.35 17.53 -5.80
CA ASP A 470 -9.45 18.11 -6.54
C ASP A 470 -9.22 19.62 -6.70
N VAL A 471 -9.70 20.22 -7.80
CA VAL A 471 -9.49 21.65 -8.09
C VAL A 471 -10.83 22.31 -8.37
N SER A 472 -11.46 22.89 -7.35
CA SER A 472 -12.76 23.53 -7.48
C SER A 472 -12.73 24.73 -8.44
N THR A 473 -13.75 24.82 -9.30
CA THR A 473 -14.05 26.00 -10.13
C THR A 473 -14.82 27.09 -9.37
N ASP A 474 -15.06 26.88 -8.07
CA ASP A 474 -15.83 27.78 -7.21
C ASP A 474 -17.22 28.08 -7.80
N LYS A 475 -18.01 27.02 -7.99
CA LYS A 475 -19.36 27.07 -8.58
C LYS A 475 -19.42 27.80 -9.94
N GLY A 476 -18.37 27.64 -10.75
CA GLY A 476 -18.25 28.28 -12.06
C GLY A 476 -17.70 29.71 -12.04
N ALA A 477 -17.29 30.25 -10.89
CA ALA A 477 -16.60 31.55 -10.82
C ALA A 477 -15.23 31.53 -11.53
N LYS A 478 -14.67 30.33 -11.74
CA LYS A 478 -13.42 30.09 -12.46
C LYS A 478 -13.70 29.22 -13.69
N THR A 479 -13.02 29.52 -14.79
CA THR A 479 -13.14 28.77 -16.05
C THR A 479 -12.45 27.41 -15.97
N LEU A 480 -12.91 26.44 -16.79
CA LEU A 480 -12.24 25.14 -16.94
C LEU A 480 -10.78 25.27 -17.42
N ALA A 481 -10.45 26.33 -18.16
CA ALA A 481 -9.07 26.61 -18.56
C ALA A 481 -8.20 27.03 -17.35
N GLN A 482 -8.73 27.85 -16.44
CA GLN A 482 -8.04 28.21 -15.19
C GLN A 482 -7.84 26.98 -14.29
N GLN A 483 -8.86 26.12 -14.18
CA GLN A 483 -8.72 24.83 -13.53
C GLN A 483 -7.60 23.99 -14.17
N GLY A 484 -7.61 23.85 -15.50
CA GLY A 484 -6.61 23.04 -16.19
C GLY A 484 -5.18 23.58 -16.03
N ALA A 485 -5.01 24.90 -16.01
CA ALA A 485 -3.73 25.53 -15.71
C ALA A 485 -3.25 25.20 -14.27
N GLN A 486 -4.16 25.13 -13.31
CA GLN A 486 -3.83 24.79 -11.92
C GLN A 486 -3.47 23.31 -11.76
N TYR A 487 -4.22 22.39 -12.35
CA TYR A 487 -3.85 20.98 -12.41
C TYR A 487 -2.45 20.79 -13.02
N ARG A 488 -2.21 21.42 -14.19
CA ARG A 488 -0.90 21.40 -14.86
C ARG A 488 0.22 21.88 -13.94
N ARG A 489 -0.01 22.97 -13.20
CA ARG A 489 0.99 23.53 -12.28
C ARG A 489 1.37 22.57 -11.14
N ILE A 490 0.40 21.87 -10.55
CA ILE A 490 0.68 20.91 -9.47
C ILE A 490 1.35 19.65 -10.01
N PHE A 491 0.89 19.11 -11.15
CA PHE A 491 1.54 17.99 -11.82
C PHE A 491 2.99 18.33 -12.24
N GLU A 492 3.24 19.54 -12.74
CA GLU A 492 4.59 20.03 -13.04
C GLU A 492 5.46 20.09 -11.78
N GLY A 493 4.90 20.53 -10.65
CA GLY A 493 5.57 20.48 -9.35
C GLY A 493 5.96 19.07 -8.91
N ALA A 494 5.08 18.08 -9.15
CA ALA A 494 5.34 16.68 -8.87
C ALA A 494 6.41 16.07 -9.80
N VAL A 495 6.31 16.35 -11.10
CA VAL A 495 7.27 15.92 -12.13
C VAL A 495 8.70 16.37 -11.84
N ASN A 496 8.85 17.55 -11.23
CA ASN A 496 10.14 18.13 -10.86
C ASN A 496 10.74 17.56 -9.56
N ARG A 497 10.13 16.51 -8.98
CA ARG A 497 10.59 15.87 -7.74
C ARG A 497 10.64 14.36 -7.88
N ASN A 498 11.83 13.79 -7.71
CA ASN A 498 12.05 12.36 -7.91
C ASN A 498 11.41 11.47 -6.84
N ASN A 499 11.04 12.03 -5.68
CA ASN A 499 10.40 11.30 -4.59
C ASN A 499 8.88 11.47 -4.52
N VAL A 500 8.24 12.07 -5.53
CA VAL A 500 6.79 11.98 -5.68
C VAL A 500 6.46 10.65 -6.37
N THR A 501 5.65 9.80 -5.73
CA THR A 501 5.44 8.41 -6.18
C THR A 501 4.01 8.12 -6.61
N ALA A 502 3.05 8.99 -6.26
CA ALA A 502 1.69 8.94 -6.75
C ALA A 502 1.06 10.34 -6.80
N VAL A 503 0.20 10.56 -7.81
CA VAL A 503 -0.69 11.71 -7.92
C VAL A 503 -2.10 11.20 -8.19
N ILE A 504 -3.01 11.45 -7.25
CA ILE A 504 -4.34 10.83 -7.21
C ILE A 504 -5.40 11.92 -7.20
N VAL A 505 -6.38 11.77 -8.08
CA VAL A 505 -7.51 12.68 -8.20
C VAL A 505 -8.71 12.10 -7.45
N TRP A 506 -9.33 12.87 -6.56
CA TRP A 506 -10.34 12.38 -5.61
C TRP A 506 -11.74 12.26 -6.21
N GLY A 507 -11.86 11.38 -7.20
CA GLY A 507 -13.11 11.01 -7.84
C GLY A 507 -12.93 10.62 -9.31
N PRO A 508 -13.85 9.82 -9.86
CA PRO A 508 -13.76 9.37 -11.24
C PRO A 508 -14.17 10.45 -12.26
N ASN A 509 -15.12 11.33 -11.89
CA ASN A 509 -15.66 12.39 -12.75
C ASN A 509 -16.49 13.41 -11.95
N ASP A 510 -16.83 14.55 -12.54
CA ASP A 510 -17.54 15.66 -11.88
C ASP A 510 -18.93 15.30 -11.32
N ALA A 511 -19.58 14.22 -11.80
CA ALA A 511 -20.85 13.75 -11.21
C ALA A 511 -20.66 12.97 -9.90
N ASN A 512 -19.42 12.58 -9.59
CA ASN A 512 -19.06 11.74 -8.44
C ASN A 512 -17.92 12.39 -7.67
N THR A 513 -18.22 13.51 -7.01
CA THR A 513 -17.26 14.29 -6.21
C THR A 513 -17.89 14.72 -4.90
N TRP A 514 -17.14 14.64 -3.81
CA TRP A 514 -17.59 14.99 -2.48
C TRP A 514 -17.79 16.50 -2.28
N VAL A 515 -17.10 17.35 -3.07
CA VAL A 515 -17.25 18.81 -2.97
C VAL A 515 -18.43 19.38 -3.77
N GLY A 516 -19.26 18.53 -4.40
CA GLY A 516 -20.42 18.95 -5.18
C GLY A 516 -20.12 19.22 -6.66
N SER A 517 -20.99 18.73 -7.55
CA SER A 517 -20.79 18.74 -9.00
C SER A 517 -20.79 20.14 -9.61
N GLU A 518 -21.40 21.14 -8.96
CA GLU A 518 -21.33 22.53 -9.38
C GLU A 518 -19.91 23.09 -9.37
N ASN A 519 -19.00 22.48 -8.59
CA ASN A 519 -17.60 22.87 -8.52
C ASN A 519 -16.76 22.27 -9.65
N GLN A 520 -17.31 21.32 -10.43
CA GLN A 520 -16.68 20.67 -11.58
C GLN A 520 -15.19 20.34 -11.34
N PRO A 521 -14.78 19.64 -10.27
CA PRO A 521 -13.42 19.75 -9.75
C PRO A 521 -12.42 18.74 -10.33
N LEU A 522 -12.85 17.80 -11.19
CA LEU A 522 -12.08 16.62 -11.59
C LEU A 522 -11.64 16.66 -13.07
N LEU A 523 -11.03 15.59 -13.56
CA LEU A 523 -10.46 15.51 -14.92
C LEU A 523 -11.47 15.14 -16.02
N PHE A 524 -12.61 14.57 -15.63
CA PHE A 524 -13.67 14.12 -16.53
C PHE A 524 -15.00 14.75 -16.15
N ASP A 525 -15.83 15.06 -17.14
CA ASP A 525 -17.18 15.57 -16.92
C ASP A 525 -18.16 14.45 -16.51
N ALA A 526 -19.41 14.82 -16.23
CA ALA A 526 -20.46 13.89 -15.83
C ALA A 526 -20.75 12.77 -16.84
N GLN A 527 -20.30 12.91 -18.10
CA GLN A 527 -20.46 11.94 -19.18
C GLN A 527 -19.18 11.10 -19.38
N ASN A 528 -18.21 11.20 -18.47
CA ASN A 528 -16.89 10.54 -18.55
C ASN A 528 -16.00 11.06 -19.69
N VAL A 529 -16.29 12.26 -20.21
CA VAL A 529 -15.49 12.88 -21.28
C VAL A 529 -14.37 13.73 -20.67
N ARG A 530 -13.19 13.70 -21.30
CA ARG A 530 -12.01 14.46 -20.86
C ARG A 530 -12.30 15.97 -20.85
N LYS A 531 -11.89 16.64 -19.77
CA LYS A 531 -11.98 18.11 -19.62
C LYS A 531 -10.67 18.79 -20.03
N PRO A 532 -10.65 20.12 -20.21
CA PRO A 532 -9.42 20.88 -20.47
C PRO A 532 -8.30 20.65 -19.44
N ALA A 533 -8.64 20.25 -18.22
CA ALA A 533 -7.68 19.86 -17.19
C ALA A 533 -6.87 18.62 -17.59
N TRP A 534 -7.52 17.58 -18.12
CA TRP A 534 -6.85 16.39 -18.64
C TRP A 534 -5.88 16.75 -19.78
N ASP A 535 -6.33 17.57 -20.74
CA ASP A 535 -5.48 17.98 -21.87
C ASP A 535 -4.27 18.81 -21.42
N SER A 536 -4.43 19.59 -20.35
CA SER A 536 -3.36 20.44 -19.81
C SER A 536 -2.26 19.61 -19.14
N ILE A 537 -2.61 18.54 -18.43
CA ILE A 537 -1.64 17.64 -17.79
C ILE A 537 -0.99 16.69 -18.80
N ALA A 538 -1.73 16.18 -19.78
CA ALA A 538 -1.22 15.23 -20.78
C ALA A 538 -0.10 15.82 -21.64
N LYS A 539 -0.07 17.15 -21.79
CA LYS A 539 0.96 17.89 -22.54
C LYS A 539 2.24 18.17 -21.75
N LEU A 540 2.33 17.76 -20.48
CA LEU A 540 3.53 18.00 -19.65
C LEU A 540 4.72 17.14 -20.07
N ILE A 541 4.47 15.87 -20.41
CA ILE A 541 5.54 14.90 -20.67
C ILE A 541 5.69 14.67 -22.16
N PRO A 542 6.88 14.89 -22.75
CA PRO A 542 7.13 14.56 -24.15
C PRO A 542 6.89 13.07 -24.41
N GLN A 543 6.30 12.74 -25.56
CA GLN A 543 5.95 11.35 -25.91
C GLN A 543 7.12 10.36 -25.80
N ALA A 544 8.34 10.80 -26.08
CA ALA A 544 9.55 9.96 -25.96
C ALA A 544 9.86 9.52 -24.52
N GLN A 545 9.20 10.08 -23.51
CA GLN A 545 9.39 9.76 -22.09
C GLN A 545 8.21 8.99 -21.49
N TRP A 546 7.19 8.65 -22.29
CA TRP A 546 6.09 7.78 -21.86
C TRP A 546 6.60 6.35 -21.62
N GLY A 547 5.83 5.55 -20.90
CA GLY A 547 6.17 4.16 -20.60
C GLY A 547 4.93 3.28 -20.46
N ASP A 548 5.11 2.07 -19.93
CA ASP A 548 4.01 1.15 -19.64
C ASP A 548 3.39 1.49 -18.29
N GLY A 549 2.18 2.08 -18.30
CA GLY A 549 1.48 2.46 -17.09
C GLY A 549 1.06 1.28 -16.21
N ASN A 550 1.01 0.05 -16.73
CA ASN A 550 0.74 -1.15 -15.91
C ASN A 550 2.01 -1.63 -15.16
N ASN A 551 3.20 -1.20 -15.60
CA ASN A 551 4.49 -1.52 -15.01
C ASN A 551 5.33 -0.25 -14.77
N PRO A 552 4.84 0.70 -13.93
CA PRO A 552 5.45 2.00 -13.80
C PRO A 552 6.87 1.92 -13.22
N GLN A 553 7.81 2.65 -13.82
CA GLN A 553 9.21 2.78 -13.39
C GLN A 553 9.37 4.07 -12.58
N LEU A 554 9.07 4.00 -11.28
CA LEU A 554 9.07 5.17 -10.39
C LEU A 554 10.50 5.68 -10.13
N ARG A 555 10.72 7.00 -10.22
CA ARG A 555 12.06 7.62 -10.11
C ARG A 555 12.73 7.43 -8.75
N CYS A 556 11.94 7.34 -7.69
CA CYS A 556 12.41 7.16 -6.32
C CYS A 556 13.02 5.78 -6.06
N CYS A 557 12.72 4.79 -6.90
CA CYS A 557 13.01 3.38 -6.63
C CYS A 557 14.30 2.87 -7.28
N GLY A 558 15.10 3.72 -7.94
CA GLY A 558 16.45 3.35 -8.38
C GLY A 558 16.49 2.08 -9.23
N TYR A 559 15.66 1.99 -10.27
CA TYR A 559 15.90 1.11 -11.41
C TYR A 559 16.10 1.98 -12.63
N GLY A 560 17.33 2.01 -13.16
CA GLY A 560 17.66 2.76 -14.35
C GLY A 560 19.02 3.45 -14.29
N SER A 561 20.07 2.65 -14.49
CA SER A 561 21.23 3.13 -15.24
C SER A 561 20.75 3.79 -16.54
N SER A 562 20.90 5.09 -16.65
CA SER A 562 21.03 5.75 -17.95
C SER A 562 22.11 6.82 -17.82
N SER A 563 23.33 6.36 -18.07
CA SER A 563 24.44 7.23 -18.42
C SER A 563 24.18 7.91 -19.77
N SER A 564 24.55 9.18 -19.80
CA SER A 564 25.03 9.99 -20.93
C SER A 564 24.08 10.42 -22.06
N SER A 565 23.73 11.70 -21.97
CA SER A 565 24.10 12.78 -22.91
C SER A 565 24.42 12.42 -24.38
N SER A 566 23.73 13.14 -25.26
CA SER A 566 23.95 13.31 -26.70
C SER A 566 25.38 13.62 -27.15
N GLN A 567 25.82 12.97 -28.24
CA GLN A 567 26.44 13.60 -29.45
C GLN A 567 26.55 12.58 -30.62
N PRO A 568 26.56 13.02 -31.89
CA PRO A 568 26.30 12.16 -33.06
C PRO A 568 27.52 11.78 -33.91
N SER A 569 27.32 10.71 -34.69
CA SER A 569 28.01 10.28 -35.94
C SER A 569 29.45 9.74 -35.86
N SER A 570 29.63 8.48 -36.26
CA SER A 570 30.27 8.12 -37.55
C SER A 570 30.24 6.60 -37.80
N SER A 571 30.20 6.26 -39.07
CA SER A 571 29.94 4.97 -39.70
C SER A 571 31.05 3.92 -39.60
N SER A 572 30.70 2.63 -39.48
CA SER A 572 31.23 1.56 -40.36
C SER A 572 30.53 0.20 -40.18
N SER A 573 29.98 -0.29 -41.30
CA SER A 573 29.75 -1.66 -41.80
C SER A 573 29.84 -2.92 -40.91
N ARG A 574 28.70 -3.65 -40.81
CA ARG A 574 28.34 -5.08 -41.11
C ARG A 574 29.34 -6.26 -40.78
N PRO A 575 28.88 -7.54 -40.68
CA PRO A 575 27.51 -8.10 -40.56
C PRO A 575 27.30 -9.23 -39.51
N SER A 576 26.01 -9.53 -39.30
CA SER A 576 25.32 -10.72 -38.75
C SER A 576 26.04 -12.08 -38.56
N SER A 577 25.69 -12.77 -37.46
CA SER A 577 25.42 -14.22 -37.47
C SER A 577 24.39 -14.60 -36.41
N SER A 578 23.40 -15.36 -36.88
CA SER A 578 22.27 -15.98 -36.19
C SER A 578 22.64 -17.23 -35.39
N SER A 579 21.95 -17.48 -34.27
CA SER A 579 21.44 -18.82 -33.93
C SER A 579 20.45 -18.77 -32.77
N SER A 580 19.21 -19.16 -33.09
CA SER A 580 18.14 -19.62 -32.22
C SER A 580 18.56 -20.76 -31.30
N LEU A 581 17.93 -20.91 -30.13
CA LEU A 581 17.32 -22.16 -29.62
C LEU A 581 16.52 -21.85 -28.34
N GLY A 582 15.25 -22.30 -28.31
CA GLY A 582 14.34 -22.22 -27.16
C GLY A 582 14.55 -23.33 -26.11
N PRO A 583 13.70 -23.39 -25.07
CA PRO A 583 14.01 -24.03 -23.79
C PRO A 583 13.54 -25.49 -23.70
N PRO A 584 14.06 -26.30 -22.76
CA PRO A 584 13.40 -27.53 -22.33
C PRO A 584 12.67 -27.37 -20.98
N GLN A 585 11.41 -27.80 -20.98
CA GLN A 585 10.65 -28.27 -19.82
C GLN A 585 11.24 -29.60 -19.31
N GLU A 586 11.28 -29.81 -18.00
CA GLU A 586 10.66 -30.94 -17.28
C GLU A 586 11.14 -31.01 -15.82
N CYS A 587 10.21 -30.81 -14.88
CA CYS A 587 10.18 -31.47 -13.56
C CYS A 587 8.91 -30.98 -12.83
N ALA A 588 7.81 -31.70 -13.01
CA ALA A 588 6.57 -31.52 -12.28
C ALA A 588 6.12 -32.87 -11.69
N TYR A 589 5.76 -32.85 -10.40
CA TYR A 589 5.01 -33.85 -9.61
C TYR A 589 5.65 -35.22 -9.28
N GLN A 590 6.26 -35.35 -8.10
CA GLN A 590 5.73 -36.07 -6.92
C GLN A 590 6.84 -36.29 -5.85
N THR A 591 6.42 -36.30 -4.60
CA THR A 591 7.21 -36.32 -3.36
C THR A 591 8.09 -37.58 -3.18
N SER A 592 9.42 -37.42 -3.08
CA SER A 592 10.27 -37.97 -1.98
C SER A 592 11.78 -37.85 -2.29
N TRP A 593 12.48 -37.12 -1.41
CA TRP A 593 13.85 -37.37 -0.94
C TRP A 593 14.96 -37.61 -1.99
N CYS A 594 15.55 -36.51 -2.47
CA CYS A 594 17.00 -36.44 -2.72
C CYS A 594 17.63 -35.74 -1.49
N GLY A 595 18.21 -36.52 -0.57
CA GLY A 595 18.92 -36.00 0.61
C GLY A 595 20.28 -35.38 0.24
N GLY A 596 20.80 -34.37 0.94
CA GLY A 596 20.30 -33.74 2.16
C GLY A 596 21.05 -32.45 2.52
N MET A 597 20.34 -31.66 3.34
CA MET A 597 20.70 -30.48 4.15
C MET A 597 21.05 -29.18 3.40
N GLU A 598 20.11 -28.26 3.24
CA GLU A 598 19.56 -27.28 4.21
C GLU A 598 20.36 -25.97 4.26
N PHE A 599 19.67 -24.95 3.76
CA PHE A 599 19.94 -23.53 3.79
C PHE A 599 20.55 -23.04 5.11
N ALA A 600 21.54 -22.16 5.01
CA ALA A 600 21.77 -21.17 6.05
C ALA A 600 20.54 -20.25 6.13
N ASN A 601 19.67 -20.53 7.09
CA ASN A 601 18.67 -19.59 7.56
C ASN A 601 19.38 -18.33 8.09
N VAL A 602 19.36 -17.26 7.30
CA VAL A 602 19.44 -15.90 7.84
C VAL A 602 18.02 -15.51 8.24
N THR A 603 17.68 -15.68 9.52
CA THR A 603 16.47 -15.09 10.10
C THR A 603 16.66 -13.57 10.14
N HIS A 604 16.06 -12.92 9.14
CA HIS A 604 16.01 -11.48 8.81
C HIS A 604 16.85 -11.04 7.60
N ASN A 605 16.13 -10.80 6.49
CA ASN A 605 16.40 -9.80 5.44
C ASN A 605 17.89 -9.54 5.12
N THR A 606 18.45 -10.35 4.22
CA THR A 606 19.27 -9.85 3.10
C THR A 606 19.18 -10.90 1.99
N ALA A 607 18.71 -10.48 0.82
CA ALA A 607 19.12 -11.17 -0.39
C ALA A 607 20.65 -10.99 -0.51
N GLU A 608 21.35 -12.07 -0.81
CA GLU A 608 22.77 -12.14 -1.19
C GLU A 608 23.80 -12.09 -0.04
N MET A 609 24.11 -13.26 0.54
CA MET A 609 25.45 -13.50 1.09
C MET A 609 26.42 -13.65 -0.11
N PRO A 610 27.58 -12.97 -0.11
CA PRO A 610 28.53 -13.05 -1.22
C PRO A 610 29.13 -14.45 -1.31
N THR A 611 29.09 -15.04 -2.51
CA THR A 611 29.73 -16.33 -2.85
C THR A 611 31.14 -16.15 -3.43
N GLU A 612 31.57 -14.91 -3.64
CA GLU A 612 32.86 -14.56 -4.24
C GLU A 612 33.92 -14.19 -3.19
N THR A 613 35.07 -14.88 -3.24
CA THR A 613 36.26 -14.60 -2.43
C THR A 613 36.73 -13.15 -2.59
N GLY A 614 36.88 -12.42 -1.49
CA GLY A 614 37.45 -11.06 -1.49
C GLY A 614 36.44 -9.92 -1.30
N THR A 615 35.18 -10.23 -0.96
CA THR A 615 34.10 -9.23 -0.80
C THR A 615 33.92 -8.80 0.67
N CYS A 616 33.95 -7.49 0.97
CA CYS A 616 33.51 -6.89 2.26
C CYS A 616 32.03 -6.47 2.14
N VAL A 617 31.17 -6.87 3.08
CA VAL A 617 29.76 -6.46 3.16
C VAL A 617 29.44 -5.87 4.53
N TYR A 618 28.68 -4.77 4.57
CA TYR A 618 28.15 -4.22 5.82
C TYR A 618 26.75 -4.78 6.08
N ILE A 619 26.57 -5.40 7.25
CA ILE A 619 25.28 -5.90 7.72
C ILE A 619 24.87 -5.16 8.99
N SER A 620 23.63 -4.67 9.03
CA SER A 620 23.12 -3.91 10.18
C SER A 620 22.93 -4.78 11.42
N ASN A 621 22.65 -6.08 11.25
CA ASN A 621 22.50 -7.02 12.33
C ASN A 621 22.57 -8.49 11.83
N PHE A 622 22.98 -9.42 12.69
CA PHE A 622 22.82 -10.87 12.47
C PHE A 622 22.67 -11.61 13.81
N GLU A 623 22.03 -12.78 13.82
CA GLU A 623 21.96 -13.64 15.01
C GLU A 623 23.13 -14.61 15.10
N LYS A 624 23.41 -15.32 14.00
CA LYS A 624 24.54 -16.25 13.85
C LYS A 624 25.05 -16.22 12.41
N ILE A 625 26.35 -16.41 12.24
CA ILE A 625 27.02 -16.54 10.94
C ILE A 625 28.03 -17.69 11.05
N GLN A 626 28.04 -18.58 10.06
CA GLN A 626 28.93 -19.73 10.00
C GLN A 626 29.66 -19.74 8.64
N PRO A 627 30.98 -20.00 8.61
CA PRO A 627 31.69 -20.24 7.37
C PRO A 627 31.25 -21.57 6.72
N SER A 628 31.31 -21.67 5.38
CA SER A 628 31.21 -22.95 4.68
C SER A 628 32.51 -23.75 4.82
N LEU A 629 32.51 -25.05 4.48
CA LEU A 629 33.73 -25.86 4.41
C LEU A 629 34.83 -25.15 3.62
N GLU A 630 36.07 -25.30 4.08
CA GLU A 630 37.29 -24.73 3.47
C GLU A 630 37.23 -23.21 3.23
N SER A 631 36.47 -22.49 4.06
CA SER A 631 36.34 -21.04 3.99
C SER A 631 36.64 -20.34 5.30
N THR A 632 37.08 -19.09 5.20
CA THR A 632 37.24 -18.18 6.33
C THR A 632 36.22 -17.06 6.22
N ILE A 633 35.54 -16.79 7.34
CA ILE A 633 34.70 -15.61 7.50
C ILE A 633 35.27 -14.72 8.59
N ALA A 634 35.40 -13.42 8.31
CA ALA A 634 35.83 -12.42 9.28
C ALA A 634 34.69 -11.47 9.60
N ILE A 635 34.41 -11.22 10.88
CA ILE A 635 33.39 -10.26 11.33
C ILE A 635 34.06 -9.20 12.19
N ASN A 636 34.05 -7.94 11.74
CA ASN A 636 34.78 -6.84 12.38
C ASN A 636 36.26 -7.19 12.66
N GLY A 637 36.88 -7.99 11.78
CA GLY A 637 38.27 -8.45 11.89
C GLY A 637 38.49 -9.69 12.77
N LEU A 638 37.44 -10.32 13.31
CA LEU A 638 37.54 -11.61 13.99
C LEU A 638 37.29 -12.74 12.99
N GLU A 639 38.35 -13.49 12.69
CA GLU A 639 38.34 -14.59 11.72
C GLU A 639 37.90 -15.91 12.35
N ASN A 640 37.13 -16.68 11.59
CA ASN A 640 36.78 -18.06 11.91
C ASN A 640 36.82 -18.88 10.61
N THR A 641 37.56 -19.98 10.67
CA THR A 641 37.93 -20.78 9.51
C THR A 641 37.42 -22.19 9.70
N CYS A 642 36.68 -22.69 8.70
CA CYS A 642 36.15 -24.05 8.69
C CYS A 642 37.05 -24.96 7.86
N GLY A 643 37.39 -26.12 8.43
CA GLY A 643 38.21 -27.14 7.80
C GLY A 643 37.45 -27.98 6.77
N ASP A 644 37.96 -29.19 6.51
CA ASP A 644 37.52 -30.16 5.49
C ASP A 644 36.42 -31.14 5.97
N GLU A 645 36.09 -31.16 7.27
CA GLU A 645 35.04 -32.03 7.83
C GLU A 645 34.03 -31.27 8.72
N TRP A 646 32.73 -31.59 8.58
CA TRP A 646 31.66 -31.10 9.47
C TRP A 646 31.69 -31.83 10.81
N GLY A 647 32.08 -31.14 11.88
CA GLY A 647 31.99 -31.67 13.25
C GLY A 647 30.87 -31.01 14.04
N ASP A 648 29.81 -31.76 14.36
CA ASP A 648 28.70 -31.31 15.23
C ASP A 648 29.02 -31.31 16.74
N GLU A 649 30.28 -31.58 17.13
CA GLU A 649 30.67 -31.55 18.55
C GLU A 649 31.15 -30.16 19.02
N PRO A 650 30.85 -29.75 20.27
CA PRO A 650 31.38 -28.52 20.86
C PRO A 650 32.92 -28.54 20.91
N GLY A 651 33.56 -27.77 20.02
CA GLY A 651 35.02 -27.76 19.81
C GLY A 651 35.47 -28.19 18.40
N GLY A 652 34.53 -28.60 17.52
CA GLY A 652 34.83 -28.97 16.13
C GLY A 652 35.19 -27.78 15.22
N PRO A 653 35.78 -28.05 14.03
CA PRO A 653 36.45 -27.06 13.19
C PRO A 653 35.54 -26.04 12.50
N CYS A 654 34.21 -26.14 12.59
CA CYS A 654 33.27 -25.28 11.86
C CYS A 654 32.22 -24.66 12.80
N GLN A 655 32.66 -23.84 13.77
CA GLN A 655 31.76 -23.21 14.73
C GLN A 655 31.08 -21.94 14.20
N PHE A 656 29.91 -21.61 14.73
CA PHE A 656 29.30 -20.29 14.55
C PHE A 656 30.19 -19.20 15.16
N ASN A 657 30.32 -18.06 14.50
CA ASN A 657 30.95 -16.91 15.11
C ASN A 657 30.11 -16.38 16.27
N THR A 658 30.75 -16.23 17.43
CA THR A 658 30.19 -15.47 18.55
C THR A 658 29.97 -14.04 18.08
N LYS A 659 28.73 -13.55 18.15
CA LYS A 659 28.36 -12.19 17.71
C LYS A 659 29.23 -11.15 18.45
N PRO A 660 30.15 -10.46 17.76
CA PRO A 660 31.00 -9.48 18.41
C PRO A 660 30.22 -8.20 18.72
N ALA A 661 30.86 -7.21 19.34
CA ALA A 661 30.24 -5.89 19.46
C ALA A 661 30.15 -5.23 18.07
N ALA A 662 29.01 -4.60 17.79
CA ALA A 662 28.80 -3.84 16.56
C ALA A 662 29.74 -2.63 16.50
N GLN A 663 30.21 -2.30 15.29
CA GLN A 663 30.99 -1.10 14.99
C GLN A 663 30.21 -0.27 13.96
N ASP A 664 30.16 1.05 14.16
CA ASP A 664 29.45 1.99 13.26
C ASP A 664 27.98 1.66 12.97
N GLY A 665 27.29 1.02 13.92
CA GLY A 665 25.88 0.63 13.79
C GLY A 665 25.63 -0.72 13.12
N GLY A 666 26.67 -1.52 12.87
CA GLY A 666 26.56 -2.83 12.22
C GLY A 666 27.85 -3.65 12.28
N TYR A 667 28.03 -4.51 11.28
CA TYR A 667 29.16 -5.43 11.19
C TYR A 667 29.69 -5.46 9.77
N TYR A 668 31.02 -5.41 9.63
CA TYR A 668 31.68 -5.66 8.37
C TYR A 668 32.04 -7.14 8.31
N VAL A 669 31.49 -7.85 7.32
CA VAL A 669 31.72 -9.27 7.08
C VAL A 669 32.55 -9.44 5.83
N PHE A 670 33.60 -10.23 5.94
CA PHE A 670 34.49 -10.58 4.83
C PHE A 670 34.51 -12.08 4.64
N VAL A 671 34.37 -12.54 3.39
CA VAL A 671 34.40 -13.95 3.03
C VAL A 671 35.61 -14.25 2.16
N LYS A 672 36.38 -15.26 2.56
CA LYS A 672 37.48 -15.82 1.78
C LYS A 672 37.22 -17.31 1.54
N THR A 673 36.98 -17.70 0.29
CA THR A 673 36.94 -19.12 -0.10
C THR A 673 38.29 -19.49 -0.72
N GLY A 674 38.89 -20.58 -0.25
CA GLY A 674 40.13 -21.16 -0.81
C GLY A 674 41.43 -20.87 -0.05
N ASP A 675 42.11 -21.99 0.25
CA ASP A 675 43.46 -22.19 0.77
C ASP A 675 43.70 -21.87 2.26
N VAL A 676 43.22 -22.79 3.10
CA VAL A 676 43.67 -22.97 4.48
C VAL A 676 44.51 -24.23 4.49
N ASN A 677 45.84 -24.09 4.50
CA ASN A 677 46.84 -25.17 4.58
C ASN A 677 47.39 -25.77 3.26
N GLY A 678 47.83 -24.95 2.32
CA GLY A 678 49.10 -25.16 1.58
C GLY A 678 49.42 -26.54 0.98
N TYR A 679 48.44 -27.31 0.50
CA TYR A 679 48.66 -28.59 -0.18
C TYR A 679 47.85 -28.62 -1.49
N ILE A 680 48.55 -28.70 -2.64
CA ILE A 680 47.93 -28.76 -3.97
C ILE A 680 48.05 -30.20 -4.49
N PRO A 681 46.95 -30.95 -4.69
CA PRO A 681 46.99 -32.21 -5.41
C PRO A 681 47.10 -31.98 -6.92
N GLU A 682 48.11 -32.59 -7.55
CA GLU A 682 48.29 -32.64 -9.00
C GLU A 682 47.22 -33.52 -9.65
N GLU A 683 46.05 -32.98 -10.03
CA GLU A 683 45.21 -33.54 -11.12
C GLU A 683 44.01 -32.67 -11.59
N ALA A 684 44.06 -31.34 -11.46
CA ALA A 684 43.03 -30.45 -12.02
C ALA A 684 43.55 -29.71 -13.26
N THR A 685 43.37 -30.29 -14.45
CA THR A 685 43.58 -29.61 -15.75
C THR A 685 42.25 -29.24 -16.40
N GLN A 686 42.16 -27.97 -16.89
CA GLN A 686 41.22 -27.33 -17.86
C GLN A 686 40.31 -26.23 -17.27
N PRO A 687 39.95 -25.19 -18.06
CA PRO A 687 40.31 -23.81 -17.75
C PRO A 687 39.08 -22.94 -17.45
N ASN A 688 38.95 -22.52 -16.20
CA ASN A 688 38.19 -21.35 -15.76
C ASN A 688 38.64 -21.09 -14.32
N GLY A 689 39.18 -19.90 -14.02
CA GLY A 689 39.49 -19.53 -12.65
C GLY A 689 40.90 -18.99 -12.46
N TRP A 690 41.06 -17.72 -12.85
CA TRP A 690 41.78 -16.70 -12.10
C TRP A 690 42.79 -17.19 -11.05
N GLN A 691 44.07 -17.15 -11.42
CA GLN A 691 45.15 -17.07 -10.44
C GLN A 691 45.47 -15.61 -10.13
N GLY A 692 45.51 -15.30 -8.83
CA GLY A 692 46.62 -14.58 -8.21
C GLY A 692 46.40 -13.11 -7.83
N VAL A 693 46.24 -12.85 -6.52
CA VAL A 693 47.12 -11.94 -5.75
C VAL A 693 47.29 -12.48 -4.32
N VAL A 694 48.54 -12.72 -3.92
CA VAL A 694 48.98 -13.03 -2.56
C VAL A 694 49.27 -11.74 -1.79
N ALA A 695 48.80 -11.70 -0.55
CA ALA A 695 49.21 -10.89 0.60
C ALA A 695 49.94 -9.54 0.32
N GLY A 696 49.22 -8.44 0.58
CA GLY A 696 49.81 -7.13 0.77
C GLY A 696 48.80 -6.17 1.40
N SER A 697 48.98 -5.87 2.69
CA SER A 697 48.22 -4.92 3.52
C SER A 697 46.77 -5.27 3.83
N LYS A 698 46.43 -5.18 5.13
CA LYS A 698 45.07 -5.28 5.69
C LYS A 698 44.07 -4.50 4.83
N LEU A 699 43.13 -5.20 4.18
CA LEU A 699 41.88 -4.59 3.75
C LEU A 699 41.07 -4.31 5.02
N ASN A 700 41.33 -3.14 5.62
CA ASN A 700 40.47 -2.58 6.64
C ASN A 700 39.11 -2.31 5.98
N CYS A 701 38.10 -3.13 6.26
CA CYS A 701 36.71 -2.72 6.10
C CYS A 701 36.42 -1.63 7.18
N THR A 702 37.01 -0.43 7.08
CA THR A 702 36.75 0.71 7.99
C THR A 702 36.46 1.98 7.18
N SER A 703 35.22 2.46 7.33
CA SER A 703 34.69 3.81 7.11
C SER A 703 35.06 4.59 5.82
N PHE A 704 34.07 4.82 4.96
CA PHE A 704 34.10 5.96 4.03
C PHE A 704 33.67 7.23 4.77
N ALA A 705 34.55 8.23 4.75
CA ALA A 705 34.54 9.43 5.59
C ALA A 705 33.60 10.56 5.11
N THR A 706 33.16 11.40 6.06
CA THR A 706 32.88 12.84 5.83
C THR A 706 34.03 13.70 6.43
N PRO A 707 34.21 14.96 5.98
CA PRO A 707 35.51 15.48 5.52
C PRO A 707 36.41 16.09 6.60
N SER A 708 37.72 15.96 6.32
CA SER A 708 38.88 16.76 6.75
C SER A 708 38.86 17.38 8.15
N SER A 709 39.69 16.84 9.05
CA SER A 709 40.35 17.65 10.07
C SER A 709 41.84 17.27 10.15
N SER A 710 42.70 18.25 9.89
CA SER A 710 44.11 18.16 10.25
C SER A 710 44.30 18.73 11.66
N SER A 711 44.96 17.91 12.46
CA SER A 711 46.01 18.19 13.45
C SER A 711 45.67 18.30 14.94
N ALA A 712 46.34 17.39 15.65
CA ALA A 712 46.97 17.44 16.98
C ALA A 712 46.07 17.24 18.21
N GLU A 713 46.15 16.06 18.83
CA GLU A 713 46.84 15.77 20.12
C GLU A 713 45.85 15.90 21.29
N SER A 714 45.72 15.03 22.29
CA SER A 714 46.51 13.92 22.84
C SER A 714 45.60 13.10 23.78
N THR A 715 45.91 11.81 23.94
CA THR A 715 45.30 10.72 24.74
C THR A 715 44.68 11.05 26.11
N PRO A 716 43.60 10.35 26.55
CA PRO A 716 43.27 10.17 27.96
C PRO A 716 43.64 8.77 28.51
N ILE A 717 44.05 8.81 29.77
CA ILE A 717 44.44 7.73 30.68
C ILE A 717 43.22 6.92 31.13
N LEU A 718 43.42 5.61 31.32
CA LEU A 718 42.46 4.63 31.85
C LEU A 718 42.40 4.61 33.39
N LEU A 719 41.24 4.13 33.89
CA LEU A 719 40.91 3.42 35.15
C LEU A 719 39.83 4.13 36.03
N PRO A 720 39.05 3.41 36.86
CA PRO A 720 38.28 2.19 36.61
C PRO A 720 36.81 2.30 37.12
N GLN A 721 36.00 1.27 36.86
CA GLN A 721 34.62 1.15 37.34
C GLN A 721 34.50 1.19 38.87
N THR A 722 33.47 1.85 39.42
CA THR A 722 32.43 1.25 40.30
C THR A 722 31.41 2.28 40.83
N ASN A 723 30.16 1.80 40.96
CA ASN A 723 29.07 2.20 41.87
C ASN A 723 28.14 3.40 41.57
N VAL A 724 26.91 3.02 41.20
CA VAL A 724 25.57 3.56 41.55
C VAL A 724 25.54 4.90 42.31
N VAL A 725 24.99 5.95 41.68
CA VAL A 725 24.40 7.10 42.38
C VAL A 725 23.10 7.54 41.70
N ARG A 726 22.07 7.75 42.54
CA ARG A 726 20.77 8.37 42.26
C ARG A 726 20.84 9.54 41.28
N ALA A 727 19.80 9.67 40.44
CA ALA A 727 19.53 10.86 39.66
C ALA A 727 19.46 12.12 40.55
N LEU A 728 20.55 12.89 40.58
CA LEU A 728 20.56 14.28 41.02
C LEU A 728 20.26 15.14 39.80
N ARG A 729 19.27 16.03 39.96
CA ARG A 729 18.84 17.02 38.97
C ARG A 729 20.05 17.74 38.37
N ALA A 730 20.26 17.63 37.06
CA ALA A 730 21.26 18.42 36.36
C ALA A 730 20.81 19.89 36.30
N THR A 731 21.62 20.78 36.87
CA THR A 731 21.49 22.23 36.74
C THR A 731 21.92 22.63 35.31
N PRO A 732 21.16 23.45 34.57
CA PRO A 732 21.59 23.89 33.23
C PRO A 732 22.80 24.83 33.32
N LEU A 733 23.86 24.51 32.58
CA LEU A 733 25.06 25.34 32.40
C LEU A 733 24.88 26.27 31.18
N TYR A 734 25.15 27.56 31.35
CA TYR A 734 25.10 28.56 30.27
C TYR A 734 26.53 28.89 29.82
N TYR A 735 26.74 29.15 28.53
CA TYR A 735 28.06 29.47 27.96
C TYR A 735 27.99 30.74 27.10
N ASN A 736 29.07 31.50 27.02
CA ASN A 736 29.18 32.63 26.09
C ASN A 736 29.62 32.16 24.69
N LEU A 737 29.62 33.06 23.70
CA LEU A 737 30.02 32.77 22.31
C LEU A 737 31.49 32.36 22.13
N LYS A 738 32.31 32.46 23.18
CA LYS A 738 33.71 32.00 23.22
C LYS A 738 33.87 30.65 23.92
N GLY A 739 32.77 30.02 24.35
CA GLY A 739 32.77 28.72 25.03
C GLY A 739 33.08 28.79 26.52
N GLU A 740 33.06 29.97 27.14
CA GLU A 740 33.34 30.12 28.58
C GLU A 740 32.04 29.98 29.39
N PRO A 741 32.06 29.28 30.54
CA PRO A 741 30.87 29.07 31.37
C PRO A 741 30.42 30.37 32.04
N LEU A 742 29.17 30.75 31.78
CA LEU A 742 28.41 31.73 32.53
C LEU A 742 27.79 30.94 33.70
N GLY A 743 28.20 31.21 34.94
CA GLY A 743 27.80 30.43 36.12
C GLY A 743 26.28 30.28 36.35
N ASN A 744 25.87 29.71 37.49
CA ASN A 744 24.50 29.25 37.81
C ASN A 744 23.35 30.29 37.78
N ALA A 745 23.55 31.51 37.27
CA ALA A 745 22.51 32.53 37.12
C ALA A 745 21.74 32.34 35.80
N LYS A 746 20.45 31.98 35.91
CA LYS A 746 19.51 31.87 34.79
C LYS A 746 19.33 33.25 34.12
N PRO A 747 19.66 33.44 32.83
CA PRO A 747 19.38 34.70 32.15
C PRO A 747 17.88 34.93 32.10
N SER A 748 17.42 36.16 32.37
CA SER A 748 16.00 36.53 32.32
C SER A 748 15.37 36.36 30.93
N ASN A 749 16.18 36.12 29.89
CA ASN A 749 15.75 36.01 28.51
C ASN A 749 16.71 35.10 27.70
N PRO A 750 16.54 33.76 27.70
CA PRO A 750 17.43 32.87 26.96
C PRO A 750 17.31 33.06 25.43
N GLY A 751 18.44 33.10 24.72
CA GLY A 751 18.52 33.26 23.26
C GLY A 751 19.97 33.43 22.78
N VAL A 752 20.20 33.30 21.47
CA VAL A 752 21.51 33.59 20.86
C VAL A 752 21.53 35.05 20.42
N TYR A 753 22.53 35.81 20.85
CA TYR A 753 22.64 37.25 20.60
C TYR A 753 23.83 37.54 19.70
N ILE A 754 23.63 38.37 18.67
CA ILE A 754 24.75 38.92 17.88
C ILE A 754 25.12 40.27 18.49
N GLU A 755 26.39 40.43 18.83
CA GLU A 755 26.97 41.70 19.28
C GLU A 755 27.92 42.28 18.22
N LYS A 756 27.92 43.61 18.11
CA LYS A 756 28.91 44.36 17.33
C LYS A 756 29.44 45.51 18.21
N ASN A 757 30.75 45.55 18.42
CA ASN A 757 31.43 46.53 19.28
C ASN A 757 30.87 46.58 20.72
N GLY A 758 30.59 45.41 21.32
CA GLY A 758 30.11 45.30 22.70
C GLY A 758 28.67 45.78 22.91
N LYS A 759 27.88 45.94 21.83
CA LYS A 759 26.45 46.25 21.89
C LYS A 759 25.65 45.18 21.16
N GLN A 760 24.57 44.72 21.79
CA GLN A 760 23.61 43.78 21.22
C GLN A 760 22.92 44.41 20.01
N VAL A 761 23.11 43.81 18.83
CA VAL A 761 22.55 44.32 17.56
C VAL A 761 21.43 43.45 17.00
N LYS A 762 21.34 42.18 17.41
CA LYS A 762 20.27 41.28 16.96
C LYS A 762 20.05 40.14 17.94
N LYS A 763 18.78 39.85 18.28
CA LYS A 763 18.40 38.60 18.95
C LYS A 763 18.07 37.57 17.87
N ILE A 764 18.81 36.48 17.83
CA ILE A 764 18.42 35.30 17.07
C ILE A 764 17.50 34.50 17.98
N VAL A 765 16.21 34.51 17.65
CA VAL A 765 15.28 33.53 18.20
C VAL A 765 15.61 32.21 17.49
N VAL A 766 16.29 31.30 18.20
CA VAL A 766 16.35 29.92 17.75
C VAL A 766 14.96 29.33 18.03
N ARG A 767 14.15 29.20 16.98
CA ARG A 767 12.90 28.43 17.01
C ARG A 767 13.19 26.99 16.62
#